data_AF-A0A7D5C6N8-F1
#
_entry.id   AF-A0A7D5C6N8-F1
#
_cell.length_a   1.000
_cell.length_b   1.000
_cell.length_c   1.000
_cell.angle_alpha   90.00
_cell.angle_beta   90.00
_cell.angle_gamma   90.00
#
_symmetry.space_group_name_H-M   'P 1'
#
loop_
_entity.id
_entity.type
_entity.pdbx_description
1 polymer ?
#
loop_
_entity_poly.entity_id
_entity_poly.type
_entity_poly.pdbx_seq_one_letter_code
_entity_poly.pdbx_strand_id
1 'polypeptide(L)'
;MDLDSLGRRRLLSLLAGGGVATAGGAYLFTGGPPAETESLGDEESRRLAEAHAPTLYYGAREQWPATDPREYESEQDGETVVDGFDALDGYSADARENDYPHPTVFYHAVDYPDSPLSCVQFWIYSAFDQFTTNFHWHDWEVLHVFVDRSAEGTGTDGGGSPTATTGEPVLFVASAHSRKVPNNEHLDPDVARASIISEVGSHSSTLGVNARPTTFQRTPVDGLAADISNDPVEVITGEASLPLAYGLPRDEGLVLPYAVPEYDGDPLPDHERLPNVRPADLIPAELTVDTFDELASPPDDIPKREGDVAFVPDVRAEANAEIDARYELADVEEIQHIDAFTGPQLSFSFTVPEFVEDAVSGHITTVGVPWGQPRFTNPETDISDPQHRAAMADRYEPIESGGDVSRILGAVRETTGADDAPGSNGVALVTPSIETVALLESDPEAVPSFSGVVAVENPGEGDHRLTVNGAGMAPYGERLTHEGGTTRAGVEGAIPMSANEDAVKIRGETAEGTTLASVSLDDDFAGPVYDGRPPGEEGFGIYAHRDGAYTAEIRDESGEQGAIRVNPNADDETVELSGIETGKLALIEFLLRYLVETHLQVRAFRDDGADAVDDVPTGRNIDADTVDDAVATAHENAGDLVDDVGDAVGGLLDDEESDDGDDEGGGNGNPGRGVAGVVRAVDAALLVAVAARAAARDGREEDADSRLEDLDSRLAAFAERDGNEGLPRELRAFVTRRAERIQPRIDAAIAAELDG
;
A
#
# COMPACT_ATOMS: atom_id res chain seq x y z
N MET A 1 -10.29 -14.59 29.10
CA MET A 1 -10.17 -15.86 28.34
C MET A 1 -11.39 -15.93 27.47
N ASP A 2 -11.19 -15.55 26.22
CA ASP A 2 -12.24 -15.24 25.27
C ASP A 2 -12.39 -16.39 24.26
N LEU A 3 -13.63 -16.82 24.02
CA LEU A 3 -13.95 -18.04 23.28
C LEU A 3 -13.73 -17.88 21.76
N ASP A 4 -13.68 -16.64 21.25
CA ASP A 4 -13.33 -16.33 19.85
C ASP A 4 -11.85 -16.54 19.53
N SER A 5 -10.96 -16.40 20.52
CA SER A 5 -9.50 -16.62 20.35
C SER A 5 -9.12 -18.09 20.10
N LEU A 6 -10.03 -19.03 20.41
CA LEU A 6 -9.83 -20.47 20.24
C LEU A 6 -10.27 -20.99 18.86
N GLY A 7 -11.10 -20.24 18.12
CA GLY A 7 -11.57 -20.59 16.78
C GLY A 7 -10.50 -20.40 15.70
N ARG A 8 -9.84 -19.24 15.67
CA ARG A 8 -8.73 -18.92 14.74
C ARG A 8 -7.50 -19.82 14.93
N ARG A 9 -7.13 -20.12 16.18
CA ARG A 9 -5.99 -21.00 16.51
C ARG A 9 -6.14 -22.43 15.99
N ARG A 10 -7.37 -22.94 15.83
CA ARG A 10 -7.61 -24.29 15.28
C ARG A 10 -7.64 -24.34 13.76
N LEU A 11 -8.09 -23.28 13.09
CA LEU A 11 -8.09 -23.22 11.63
C LEU A 11 -6.67 -23.00 11.07
N LEU A 12 -5.84 -22.20 11.76
CA LEU A 12 -4.45 -21.94 11.36
C LEU A 12 -3.48 -23.06 11.79
N SER A 13 -3.83 -23.87 12.81
CA SER A 13 -3.07 -25.09 13.15
C SER A 13 -3.13 -26.17 12.06
N LEU A 14 -3.98 -26.02 11.05
CA LEU A 14 -4.03 -26.87 9.85
C LEU A 14 -3.06 -26.41 8.74
N LEU A 15 -2.54 -25.18 8.81
CA LEU A 15 -1.53 -24.64 7.88
C LEU A 15 -0.09 -24.87 8.35
N ALA A 16 0.14 -25.04 9.66
CA ALA A 16 1.46 -25.32 10.25
C ALA A 16 2.01 -26.74 10.01
N GLY A 17 1.37 -27.53 9.13
CA GLY A 17 1.68 -28.95 8.91
C GLY A 17 2.64 -29.27 7.77
N GLY A 18 3.12 -28.28 7.02
CA GLY A 18 4.00 -28.48 5.87
C GLY A 18 5.21 -27.57 5.92
N GLY A 19 6.30 -28.02 6.53
CA GLY A 19 7.59 -27.34 6.44
C GLY A 19 8.04 -27.23 4.99
N VAL A 20 8.29 -26.01 4.54
CA VAL A 20 8.85 -25.72 3.22
C VAL A 20 10.29 -25.27 3.44
N ALA A 21 11.22 -26.12 3.00
CA ALA A 21 12.59 -25.69 2.75
C ALA A 21 12.56 -24.54 1.73
N THR A 22 13.28 -23.46 1.99
CA THR A 22 13.63 -22.42 1.01
C THR A 22 14.56 -23.05 -0.05
N ALA A 23 13.98 -23.90 -0.88
CA ALA A 23 14.57 -24.33 -2.13
C ALA A 23 14.29 -23.23 -3.15
N GLY A 24 15.34 -22.71 -3.79
CA GLY A 24 15.25 -21.74 -4.87
C GLY A 24 14.16 -22.15 -5.88
N GLY A 25 13.02 -21.47 -5.80
CA GLY A 25 11.95 -21.57 -6.77
C GLY A 25 12.42 -20.94 -8.06
N ALA A 26 12.64 -21.77 -9.08
CA ALA A 26 12.71 -21.29 -10.45
C ALA A 26 11.31 -20.80 -10.83
N TYR A 27 11.05 -19.51 -10.63
CA TYR A 27 9.90 -18.86 -11.24
C TYR A 27 10.20 -18.72 -12.73
N LEU A 28 9.53 -19.54 -13.52
CA LEU A 28 9.43 -19.35 -14.95
C LEU A 28 8.49 -18.15 -15.14
N PHE A 29 9.02 -17.01 -15.57
CA PHE A 29 8.21 -16.02 -16.28
C PHE A 29 7.40 -16.78 -17.35
N THR A 30 6.18 -16.35 -17.63
CA THR A 30 5.38 -16.93 -18.71
C THR A 30 6.08 -16.65 -20.05
N GLY A 31 6.96 -17.57 -20.43
CA GLY A 31 7.90 -17.50 -21.54
C GLY A 31 8.55 -18.88 -21.74
N GLY A 32 9.24 -19.07 -22.86
CA GLY A 32 10.03 -20.26 -23.14
C GLY A 32 11.19 -20.43 -22.14
N PRO A 33 12.02 -21.48 -22.31
CA PRO A 33 13.22 -21.63 -21.51
C PRO A 33 14.10 -20.38 -21.64
N PRO A 34 14.78 -19.92 -20.57
CA PRO A 34 15.70 -18.79 -20.66
C PRO A 34 16.77 -19.06 -21.71
N ALA A 35 17.29 -17.99 -22.30
CA ALA A 35 18.37 -18.06 -23.29
C ALA A 35 19.59 -18.80 -22.73
N GLU A 36 20.31 -19.49 -23.61
CA GLU A 36 21.60 -20.08 -23.26
C GLU A 36 22.66 -18.97 -23.18
N THR A 37 23.47 -18.98 -22.12
CA THR A 37 24.59 -18.07 -21.92
C THR A 37 25.90 -18.84 -21.74
N GLU A 38 27.03 -18.18 -22.04
CA GLU A 38 28.38 -18.71 -21.82
C GLU A 38 29.21 -17.71 -21.01
N SER A 39 30.09 -18.18 -20.11
CA SER A 39 31.02 -17.27 -19.42
C SER A 39 31.95 -16.59 -20.42
N LEU A 40 32.15 -15.28 -20.24
CA LEU A 40 33.18 -14.53 -20.96
C LEU A 40 34.57 -14.89 -20.39
N GLY A 41 35.59 -14.88 -21.25
CA GLY A 41 36.96 -15.11 -20.80
C GLY A 41 37.50 -13.97 -19.93
N ASP A 42 38.39 -14.29 -18.98
CA ASP A 42 38.81 -13.41 -17.87
C ASP A 42 39.25 -12.00 -18.31
N GLU A 43 40.04 -11.90 -19.38
CA GLU A 43 40.53 -10.60 -19.89
C GLU A 43 39.37 -9.72 -20.36
N GLU A 44 38.35 -10.34 -20.96
CA GLU A 44 37.21 -9.66 -21.53
C GLU A 44 36.18 -9.29 -20.46
N SER A 45 35.90 -10.21 -19.53
CA SER A 45 35.06 -9.98 -18.36
C SER A 45 35.57 -8.79 -17.56
N ARG A 46 36.86 -8.79 -17.20
CA ARG A 46 37.49 -7.67 -16.49
C ARG A 46 37.38 -6.37 -17.26
N ARG A 47 37.64 -6.39 -18.57
CA ARG A 47 37.62 -5.18 -19.39
C ARG A 47 36.23 -4.54 -19.45
N LEU A 48 35.16 -5.35 -19.58
CA LEU A 48 33.79 -4.85 -19.51
C LEU A 48 33.45 -4.37 -18.09
N ALA A 49 33.86 -5.11 -17.06
CA ALA A 49 33.64 -4.74 -15.67
C ALA A 49 34.26 -3.37 -15.34
N GLU A 50 35.53 -3.14 -15.68
CA GLU A 50 36.22 -1.85 -15.47
C GLU A 50 35.54 -0.68 -16.23
N ALA A 51 34.94 -0.98 -17.39
CA ALA A 51 34.26 -0.01 -18.22
C ALA A 51 32.89 0.41 -17.66
N HIS A 52 32.18 -0.52 -16.99
CA HIS A 52 30.79 -0.34 -16.57
C HIS A 52 30.57 -0.28 -15.05
N ALA A 53 31.61 -0.53 -14.24
CA ALA A 53 31.52 -0.58 -12.78
C ALA A 53 30.82 0.65 -12.18
N PRO A 54 29.80 0.45 -11.31
CA PRO A 54 28.94 1.50 -10.81
C PRO A 54 29.64 2.40 -9.78
N THR A 55 29.07 3.56 -9.50
CA THR A 55 29.35 4.30 -8.26
C THR A 55 28.26 3.96 -7.26
N LEU A 56 28.61 3.59 -6.03
CA LEU A 56 27.64 3.28 -4.97
C LEU A 56 27.47 4.49 -4.07
N TYR A 57 26.23 4.84 -3.73
CA TYR A 57 25.87 5.94 -2.85
C TYR A 57 25.08 5.43 -1.64
N TYR A 58 25.72 5.44 -0.48
CA TYR A 58 25.15 5.04 0.80
C TYR A 58 24.73 6.23 1.65
N GLY A 59 23.91 5.97 2.65
CA GLY A 59 23.46 7.03 3.56
C GLY A 59 24.51 7.36 4.57
N ALA A 60 24.50 8.60 5.06
CA ALA A 60 25.38 8.96 6.15
C ALA A 60 25.16 8.13 7.42
N ARG A 61 24.02 7.44 7.53
CA ARG A 61 23.67 6.53 8.64
C ARG A 61 23.86 5.04 8.30
N GLU A 62 24.27 4.70 7.08
CA GLU A 62 24.55 3.31 6.69
C GLU A 62 25.72 2.77 7.53
N GLN A 63 25.55 1.55 8.07
CA GLN A 63 26.54 0.90 8.93
C GLN A 63 27.30 -0.21 8.19
N TRP A 64 26.70 -0.81 7.16
CA TRP A 64 27.28 -1.98 6.48
C TRP A 64 27.38 -1.78 4.96
N PRO A 65 28.10 -0.76 4.46
CA PRO A 65 28.41 -0.66 3.03
C PRO A 65 29.22 -1.87 2.52
N ALA A 66 29.33 -1.97 1.19
CA ALA A 66 30.03 -3.06 0.49
C ALA A 66 31.36 -3.46 1.15
N THR A 67 31.55 -4.76 1.37
CA THR A 67 32.76 -5.33 1.99
C THR A 67 33.14 -6.68 1.36
N ASP A 68 34.29 -7.23 1.75
CA ASP A 68 34.82 -8.49 1.25
C ASP A 68 34.47 -9.66 2.19
N PRO A 69 33.64 -10.64 1.78
CA PRO A 69 33.28 -11.78 2.63
C PRO A 69 34.48 -12.67 2.97
N ARG A 70 35.57 -12.63 2.20
CA ARG A 70 36.76 -13.50 2.39
C ARG A 70 37.48 -13.25 3.70
N GLU A 71 37.35 -12.03 4.24
CA GLU A 71 37.98 -11.64 5.51
C GLU A 71 37.32 -12.32 6.72
N TYR A 72 36.10 -12.86 6.54
CA TYR A 72 35.27 -13.42 7.61
C TYR A 72 34.95 -14.92 7.39
N GLU A 73 35.69 -15.61 6.53
CA GLU A 73 35.54 -17.04 6.29
C GLU A 73 35.92 -17.89 7.51
N SER A 74 35.14 -18.93 7.77
CA SER A 74 35.45 -19.98 8.72
C SER A 74 35.16 -21.37 8.17
N GLU A 75 35.74 -22.39 8.79
CA GLU A 75 35.57 -23.79 8.37
C GLU A 75 34.56 -24.48 9.29
N GLN A 76 33.43 -24.92 8.73
CA GLN A 76 32.37 -25.63 9.46
C GLN A 76 32.06 -26.96 8.78
N ASP A 77 32.12 -28.06 9.53
CA ASP A 77 31.87 -29.42 9.04
C ASP A 77 32.66 -29.83 7.76
N GLY A 78 33.77 -29.14 7.46
CA GLY A 78 34.62 -29.37 6.29
C GLY A 78 34.22 -28.60 5.03
N GLU A 79 33.32 -27.63 5.17
CA GLU A 79 32.89 -26.65 4.17
C GLU A 79 33.45 -25.27 4.57
N THR A 80 33.83 -24.47 3.57
CA THR A 80 34.21 -23.07 3.80
C THR A 80 32.95 -22.22 3.82
N VAL A 81 32.65 -21.58 4.95
CA VAL A 81 31.43 -20.80 5.12
C VAL A 81 31.74 -19.39 5.60
N VAL A 82 30.79 -18.48 5.45
CA VAL A 82 30.79 -17.19 6.13
C VAL A 82 29.65 -17.22 7.14
N ASP A 83 29.97 -17.30 8.42
CA ASP A 83 28.98 -17.29 9.51
C ASP A 83 28.57 -15.86 9.86
N GLY A 84 27.29 -15.63 10.11
CA GLY A 84 26.74 -14.31 10.42
C GLY A 84 27.37 -13.69 11.66
N PHE A 85 27.73 -14.48 12.67
CA PHE A 85 28.46 -13.97 13.83
C PHE A 85 29.87 -13.57 13.47
N ASP A 86 30.58 -14.42 12.70
CA ASP A 86 31.97 -14.14 12.30
C ASP A 86 32.02 -12.89 11.42
N ALA A 87 31.06 -12.73 10.49
CA ALA A 87 30.95 -11.58 9.61
C ALA A 87 30.59 -10.28 10.34
N LEU A 88 29.51 -10.25 11.14
CA LEU A 88 29.10 -9.02 11.82
C LEU A 88 30.11 -8.59 12.90
N ASP A 89 30.62 -9.55 13.69
CA ASP A 89 31.62 -9.25 14.73
C ASP A 89 32.96 -8.82 14.12
N GLY A 90 33.41 -9.53 13.08
CA GLY A 90 34.64 -9.22 12.35
C GLY A 90 34.58 -7.85 11.69
N TYR A 91 33.50 -7.58 10.94
CA TYR A 91 33.29 -6.28 10.31
C TYR A 91 33.28 -5.15 11.35
N SER A 92 32.55 -5.33 12.46
CA SER A 92 32.48 -4.34 13.53
C SER A 92 33.83 -4.09 14.22
N ALA A 93 34.70 -5.09 14.26
CA ALA A 93 36.06 -4.96 14.75
C ALA A 93 36.94 -4.16 13.78
N ASP A 94 36.89 -4.47 12.49
CA ASP A 94 37.69 -3.79 11.46
C ASP A 94 37.24 -2.34 11.24
N ALA A 95 35.93 -2.08 11.38
CA ALA A 95 35.33 -0.74 11.33
C ALA A 95 35.88 0.20 12.43
N ARG A 96 36.61 -0.32 13.41
CA ARG A 96 37.30 0.50 14.43
C ARG A 96 38.62 1.07 13.95
N GLU A 97 39.24 0.41 12.99
CA GLU A 97 40.54 0.79 12.46
C GLU A 97 40.42 1.49 11.11
N ASN A 98 39.38 1.16 10.34
CA ASN A 98 39.09 1.70 9.01
C ASN A 98 37.62 2.08 8.92
N ASP A 99 37.31 3.32 8.53
CA ASP A 99 35.92 3.80 8.46
C ASP A 99 35.05 2.93 7.51
N TYR A 100 35.68 2.30 6.50
CA TYR A 100 35.05 1.38 5.56
C TYR A 100 35.94 0.15 5.34
N PRO A 101 35.71 -0.98 6.03
CA PRO A 101 36.53 -2.19 5.94
C PRO A 101 36.41 -2.89 4.59
N HIS A 102 37.56 -3.17 3.97
CA HIS A 102 37.71 -4.03 2.78
C HIS A 102 36.65 -3.80 1.68
N PRO A 103 36.44 -2.58 1.17
CA PRO A 103 35.36 -2.37 0.20
C PRO A 103 35.64 -3.11 -1.11
N THR A 104 34.74 -4.02 -1.49
CA THR A 104 34.89 -4.88 -2.66
C THR A 104 33.56 -5.03 -3.39
N VAL A 105 33.61 -5.03 -4.72
CA VAL A 105 32.50 -5.40 -5.59
C VAL A 105 32.96 -6.53 -6.51
N PHE A 106 32.14 -7.58 -6.60
CA PHE A 106 32.45 -8.76 -7.40
C PHE A 106 31.77 -8.68 -8.75
N TYR A 107 32.49 -8.95 -9.84
CA TYR A 107 31.88 -8.98 -11.18
C TYR A 107 31.78 -10.39 -11.74
N HIS A 108 30.74 -10.62 -12.53
CA HIS A 108 30.58 -11.79 -13.39
C HIS A 108 30.13 -11.33 -14.78
N ALA A 109 30.62 -11.94 -15.85
CA ALA A 109 30.19 -11.56 -17.19
C ALA A 109 29.82 -12.80 -18.01
N VAL A 110 28.67 -12.70 -18.66
CA VAL A 110 28.13 -13.74 -19.55
C VAL A 110 27.90 -13.19 -20.95
N ASP A 111 28.12 -14.02 -21.96
CA ASP A 111 27.84 -13.76 -23.36
C ASP A 111 26.56 -14.49 -23.79
N TYR A 112 25.82 -13.89 -24.73
CA TYR A 112 24.73 -14.56 -25.42
C TYR A 112 25.26 -15.08 -26.76
N PRO A 113 25.44 -16.40 -26.93
CA PRO A 113 26.00 -16.96 -28.15
C PRO A 113 25.24 -16.51 -29.40
N ASP A 114 25.99 -16.27 -30.48
CA ASP A 114 25.46 -15.80 -31.77
C ASP A 114 24.76 -14.42 -31.75
N SER A 115 24.89 -13.67 -30.65
CA SER A 115 24.39 -12.29 -30.48
C SER A 115 25.53 -11.32 -30.13
N PRO A 116 25.43 -10.02 -30.44
CA PRO A 116 26.36 -9.01 -29.93
C PRO A 116 26.12 -8.64 -28.45
N LEU A 117 25.09 -9.21 -27.82
CA LEU A 117 24.70 -8.91 -26.45
C LEU A 117 25.57 -9.68 -25.44
N SER A 118 26.10 -8.95 -24.46
CA SER A 118 26.61 -9.56 -23.22
C SER A 118 25.97 -8.89 -22.02
N CYS A 119 26.11 -9.50 -20.84
CA CYS A 119 25.72 -8.90 -19.57
C CYS A 119 26.88 -8.96 -18.57
N VAL A 120 27.17 -7.82 -17.93
CA VAL A 120 28.07 -7.75 -16.78
C VAL A 120 27.24 -7.55 -15.53
N GLN A 121 27.43 -8.44 -14.56
CA GLN A 121 26.78 -8.42 -13.26
C GLN A 121 27.77 -7.87 -12.23
N PHE A 122 27.31 -6.97 -11.37
CA PHE A 122 28.08 -6.44 -10.23
C PHE A 122 27.37 -6.82 -8.94
N TRP A 123 27.95 -7.76 -8.21
CA TRP A 123 27.46 -8.32 -6.96
C TRP A 123 28.11 -7.59 -5.77
N ILE A 124 27.28 -7.11 -4.84
CA ILE A 124 27.67 -6.28 -3.72
C ILE A 124 27.29 -7.00 -2.43
N TYR A 125 28.28 -7.29 -1.59
CA TYR A 125 28.08 -7.98 -0.31
C TYR A 125 28.11 -7.01 0.86
N SER A 126 27.12 -7.11 1.73
CA SER A 126 27.10 -6.45 3.04
C SER A 126 27.14 -7.48 4.16
N ALA A 127 27.82 -7.17 5.27
CA ALA A 127 27.97 -8.12 6.38
C ALA A 127 26.66 -8.39 7.13
N PHE A 128 25.72 -7.45 7.09
CA PHE A 128 24.46 -7.51 7.83
C PHE A 128 23.42 -6.60 7.17
N ASP A 129 22.14 -6.96 7.29
CA ASP A 129 20.99 -6.14 6.87
C ASP A 129 20.09 -5.88 8.10
N GLN A 130 19.77 -4.62 8.34
CA GLN A 130 18.78 -4.20 9.33
C GLN A 130 17.76 -3.28 8.66
N PHE A 131 16.82 -3.81 7.89
CA PHE A 131 15.75 -3.06 7.25
C PHE A 131 14.41 -3.14 7.97
N THR A 132 13.96 -2.07 8.62
CA THR A 132 12.66 -2.04 9.32
C THR A 132 12.38 -3.29 10.16
N THR A 133 11.57 -4.22 9.65
CA THR A 133 11.22 -5.51 10.27
C THR A 133 11.79 -6.74 9.54
N ASN A 134 12.61 -6.53 8.51
CA ASN A 134 13.41 -7.50 7.76
C ASN A 134 14.88 -7.29 8.15
N PHE A 135 15.48 -8.21 8.90
CA PHE A 135 16.87 -8.06 9.32
C PHE A 135 17.53 -9.42 9.34
N HIS A 136 18.65 -9.58 8.65
CA HIS A 136 19.28 -10.88 8.49
C HIS A 136 20.80 -10.79 8.40
N TRP A 137 21.42 -11.94 8.65
CA TRP A 137 22.85 -12.09 8.41
C TRP A 137 23.13 -12.02 6.92
N HIS A 138 24.17 -11.26 6.56
CA HIS A 138 24.64 -11.08 5.19
C HIS A 138 23.61 -10.44 4.26
N ASP A 139 24.07 -9.81 3.20
CA ASP A 139 23.18 -9.38 2.12
C ASP A 139 23.92 -9.32 0.78
N TRP A 140 23.18 -9.54 -0.31
CA TRP A 140 23.70 -9.56 -1.68
C TRP A 140 22.81 -8.80 -2.65
N GLU A 141 23.29 -7.63 -3.06
CA GLU A 141 22.67 -6.81 -4.11
C GLU A 141 23.34 -7.04 -5.47
N VAL A 142 22.59 -6.85 -6.56
CA VAL A 142 23.13 -7.01 -7.91
C VAL A 142 22.64 -5.94 -8.89
N LEU A 143 23.59 -5.40 -9.67
CA LEU A 143 23.34 -4.61 -10.88
C LEU A 143 23.70 -5.45 -12.12
N HIS A 144 22.75 -5.62 -13.03
CA HIS A 144 23.00 -6.14 -14.37
C HIS A 144 23.17 -4.98 -15.36
N VAL A 145 24.25 -5.02 -16.13
CA VAL A 145 24.51 -4.10 -17.23
C VAL A 145 24.56 -4.89 -18.53
N PHE A 146 23.46 -4.82 -19.29
CA PHE A 146 23.40 -5.39 -20.63
C PHE A 146 24.12 -4.45 -21.61
N VAL A 147 25.06 -5.00 -22.38
CA VAL A 147 25.91 -4.24 -23.30
C VAL A 147 25.82 -4.77 -24.72
N ASP A 148 25.64 -3.87 -25.67
CA ASP A 148 25.78 -4.17 -27.09
C ASP A 148 27.24 -4.00 -27.51
N ARG A 149 27.84 -5.11 -27.97
CA ARG A 149 29.25 -5.15 -28.38
C ARG A 149 29.47 -4.86 -29.86
N SER A 150 28.41 -4.61 -30.62
CA SER A 150 28.46 -4.34 -32.07
C SER A 150 29.04 -2.97 -32.41
N ALA A 151 29.05 -2.01 -31.47
CA ALA A 151 29.59 -0.67 -31.66
C ALA A 151 31.10 -0.72 -31.97
N GLU A 152 31.46 -0.58 -33.26
CA GLU A 152 32.84 -0.66 -33.74
C GLU A 152 33.77 0.39 -33.11
N GLY A 153 34.93 -0.07 -32.64
CA GLY A 153 36.07 0.77 -32.30
C GLY A 153 36.56 1.54 -33.53
N THR A 154 36.28 2.83 -33.60
CA THR A 154 36.83 3.72 -34.63
C THR A 154 38.29 4.12 -34.37
N GLY A 155 38.92 3.56 -33.32
CA GLY A 155 40.34 3.70 -33.03
C GLY A 155 41.17 2.63 -33.72
N THR A 156 41.83 2.95 -34.83
CA THR A 156 42.97 2.15 -35.28
C THR A 156 44.20 2.59 -34.50
N ASP A 157 44.60 1.83 -33.48
CA ASP A 157 46.01 1.86 -33.09
C ASP A 157 46.82 1.40 -34.30
N GLY A 158 47.96 2.06 -34.56
CA GLY A 158 48.80 1.92 -35.76
C GLY A 158 49.46 0.55 -35.96
N GLY A 159 48.76 -0.54 -35.66
CA GLY A 159 49.18 -1.93 -35.72
C GLY A 159 48.02 -2.93 -35.90
N GLY A 160 46.92 -2.57 -36.57
CA GLY A 160 46.01 -3.55 -37.22
C GLY A 160 45.34 -4.63 -36.37
N SER A 161 45.31 -4.51 -35.03
CA SER A 161 44.37 -5.28 -34.19
C SER A 161 43.12 -4.44 -33.96
N PRO A 162 41.91 -5.02 -34.00
CA PRO A 162 40.72 -4.33 -33.55
C PRO A 162 40.92 -3.92 -32.09
N THR A 163 40.71 -2.65 -31.76
CA THR A 163 40.58 -2.23 -30.36
C THR A 163 39.33 -2.89 -29.80
N ALA A 164 39.47 -3.68 -28.73
CA ALA A 164 38.32 -4.26 -28.05
C ALA A 164 37.38 -3.13 -27.59
N THR A 165 36.09 -3.26 -27.90
CA THR A 165 35.08 -2.22 -27.69
C THR A 165 34.53 -2.38 -26.29
N THR A 166 34.41 -1.29 -25.51
CA THR A 166 33.85 -1.36 -24.15
C THR A 166 32.39 -1.79 -24.13
N GLY A 167 31.71 -1.82 -25.28
CA GLY A 167 30.27 -2.04 -25.37
C GLY A 167 29.50 -0.75 -25.06
N GLU A 168 28.30 -0.65 -25.62
CA GLU A 168 27.32 0.41 -25.32
C GLU A 168 26.25 -0.19 -24.40
N PRO A 169 26.01 0.37 -23.19
CA PRO A 169 24.93 -0.12 -22.34
C PRO A 169 23.58 0.09 -23.02
N VAL A 170 22.74 -0.95 -23.01
CA VAL A 170 21.39 -0.91 -23.60
C VAL A 170 20.30 -1.11 -22.57
N LEU A 171 20.61 -1.71 -21.42
CA LEU A 171 19.68 -1.85 -20.30
C LEU A 171 20.48 -1.95 -19.00
N PHE A 172 20.08 -1.15 -18.01
CA PHE A 172 20.45 -1.36 -16.61
C PHE A 172 19.30 -2.02 -15.87
N VAL A 173 19.60 -3.01 -15.04
CA VAL A 173 18.64 -3.64 -14.12
C VAL A 173 19.28 -3.69 -12.74
N ALA A 174 18.84 -2.84 -11.83
CA ALA A 174 19.15 -2.98 -10.41
C ALA A 174 18.06 -3.85 -9.78
N SER A 175 18.46 -5.03 -9.30
CA SER A 175 17.53 -6.03 -8.77
C SER A 175 16.84 -5.50 -7.52
N ALA A 176 15.55 -5.74 -7.43
CA ALA A 176 14.79 -5.62 -6.20
C ALA A 176 15.08 -6.82 -5.28
N HIS A 177 14.77 -6.63 -4.00
CA HIS A 177 14.90 -7.62 -2.94
C HIS A 177 13.95 -8.82 -3.05
N SER A 178 12.87 -8.68 -3.82
CA SER A 178 11.90 -9.75 -4.08
C SER A 178 11.63 -9.85 -5.58
N ARG A 179 11.36 -11.09 -6.05
CA ARG A 179 10.96 -11.34 -7.44
C ARG A 179 9.45 -11.16 -7.67
N LYS A 180 8.71 -10.79 -6.62
CA LYS A 180 7.29 -10.43 -6.68
C LYS A 180 7.06 -8.94 -6.88
N VAL A 181 8.13 -8.15 -6.91
CA VAL A 181 8.09 -6.72 -7.21
C VAL A 181 8.95 -6.45 -8.45
N PRO A 182 8.61 -5.43 -9.26
CA PRO A 182 9.42 -5.08 -10.43
C PRO A 182 10.76 -4.47 -10.02
N ASN A 183 11.80 -4.78 -10.80
CA ASN A 183 13.15 -4.25 -10.65
C ASN A 183 13.24 -2.79 -11.11
N ASN A 184 14.30 -2.09 -10.67
CA ASN A 184 14.63 -0.76 -11.18
C ASN A 184 15.34 -0.89 -12.51
N GLU A 185 14.69 -0.47 -13.59
CA GLU A 185 15.20 -0.69 -14.93
C GLU A 185 15.31 0.60 -15.73
N HIS A 186 16.38 0.72 -16.52
CA HIS A 186 16.57 1.84 -17.43
C HIS A 186 17.05 1.35 -18.79
N LEU A 187 16.17 1.43 -19.78
CA LEU A 187 16.42 1.07 -21.17
C LEU A 187 17.07 2.26 -21.90
N ASP A 188 18.07 1.98 -22.72
CA ASP A 188 18.83 2.96 -23.50
C ASP A 188 19.41 4.13 -22.67
N PRO A 189 20.19 3.84 -21.61
CA PRO A 189 20.74 4.89 -20.76
C PRO A 189 21.73 5.78 -21.53
N ASP A 190 21.57 7.10 -21.39
CA ASP A 190 22.49 8.12 -21.94
C ASP A 190 23.86 8.17 -21.20
N VAL A 191 24.09 7.24 -20.26
CA VAL A 191 25.30 7.15 -19.44
C VAL A 191 25.97 5.79 -19.61
N ALA A 192 27.29 5.78 -19.66
CA ALA A 192 28.06 4.54 -19.80
C ALA A 192 28.04 3.66 -18.53
N ARG A 193 27.62 4.22 -17.38
CA ARG A 193 27.65 3.56 -16.06
C ARG A 193 26.47 4.03 -15.23
N ALA A 194 25.84 3.10 -14.53
CA ALA A 194 24.85 3.43 -13.52
C ALA A 194 25.52 3.99 -12.26
N SER A 195 24.77 4.82 -11.53
CA SER A 195 24.95 4.94 -10.09
C SER A 195 23.98 4.01 -9.40
N ILE A 196 24.39 3.45 -8.28
CA ILE A 196 23.54 2.65 -7.40
C ILE A 196 23.34 3.42 -6.11
N ILE A 197 22.08 3.60 -5.76
CA ILE A 197 21.65 4.36 -4.61
C ILE A 197 21.02 3.36 -3.63
N SER A 198 21.65 3.14 -2.48
CA SER A 198 21.23 2.10 -1.52
C SER A 198 20.52 2.71 -0.31
N GLU A 199 19.39 2.12 0.08
CA GLU A 199 18.64 2.49 1.30
C GLU A 199 19.46 2.20 2.55
N VAL A 200 19.23 2.98 3.60
CA VAL A 200 19.85 2.72 4.91
C VAL A 200 19.35 1.39 5.45
N GLY A 201 20.28 0.49 5.79
CA GLY A 201 20.02 -0.76 6.48
C GLY A 201 19.49 -1.89 5.62
N SER A 202 18.84 -1.61 4.48
CA SER A 202 18.31 -2.64 3.58
C SER A 202 19.16 -2.89 2.35
N HIS A 203 20.04 -1.96 2.02
CA HIS A 203 20.77 -1.94 0.76
C HIS A 203 19.93 -2.04 -0.52
N SER A 204 18.58 -2.02 -0.43
CA SER A 204 17.65 -1.94 -1.56
C SER A 204 18.14 -0.86 -2.47
N SER A 205 18.43 -1.23 -3.71
CA SER A 205 19.19 -0.38 -4.61
C SER A 205 18.32 0.16 -5.75
N THR A 206 18.36 1.47 -5.96
CA THR A 206 17.78 2.10 -7.15
C THR A 206 18.88 2.65 -8.06
N LEU A 207 18.50 2.90 -9.31
CA LEU A 207 19.37 3.52 -10.29
C LEU A 207 19.47 5.03 -10.07
N GLY A 208 20.66 5.59 -10.27
CA GLY A 208 20.91 7.02 -10.41
C GLY A 208 21.60 7.29 -11.75
N VAL A 209 20.82 7.57 -12.79
CA VAL A 209 21.30 7.77 -14.17
C VAL A 209 21.16 9.20 -14.65
N ASN A 210 20.31 10.00 -14.00
CA ASN A 210 20.11 11.39 -14.37
C ASN A 210 21.30 12.29 -13.89
N ALA A 211 21.17 13.60 -14.09
CA ALA A 211 22.23 14.56 -13.76
C ALA A 211 22.48 14.74 -12.24
N ARG A 212 21.68 14.13 -11.36
CA ARG A 212 21.83 14.07 -9.90
C ARG A 212 21.98 12.62 -9.45
N PRO A 213 23.18 12.04 -9.58
CA PRO A 213 23.40 10.60 -9.40
C PRO A 213 23.20 10.09 -7.96
N THR A 214 23.00 10.98 -6.98
CA THR A 214 22.83 10.63 -5.57
C THR A 214 21.36 10.60 -5.11
N THR A 215 20.42 10.96 -5.98
CA THR A 215 18.98 11.01 -5.67
C THR A 215 18.20 10.19 -6.67
N PHE A 216 17.23 9.42 -6.21
CA PHE A 216 16.30 8.71 -7.07
C PHE A 216 15.15 9.60 -7.52
N GLN A 217 14.80 9.53 -8.81
CA GLN A 217 13.65 10.21 -9.37
C GLN A 217 12.85 9.30 -10.30
N ARG A 218 11.67 8.86 -9.83
CA ARG A 218 10.77 7.96 -10.58
C ARG A 218 10.20 8.56 -11.87
N THR A 219 9.88 9.86 -11.87
CA THR A 219 9.23 10.53 -12.99
C THR A 219 9.99 11.79 -13.42
N PRO A 220 9.86 12.26 -14.67
CA PRO A 220 10.58 13.47 -15.11
C PRO A 220 10.03 14.75 -14.45
N VAL A 221 10.64 15.19 -13.35
CA VAL A 221 10.33 16.42 -12.63
C VAL A 221 11.57 17.33 -12.53
N ASP A 222 11.35 18.61 -12.25
CA ASP A 222 12.41 19.63 -12.07
C ASP A 222 13.46 19.72 -13.20
N GLY A 223 13.11 19.30 -14.42
CA GLY A 223 13.99 19.30 -15.58
C GLY A 223 15.04 18.17 -15.59
N LEU A 224 14.92 17.19 -14.69
CA LEU A 224 15.70 15.96 -14.69
C LEU A 224 14.94 14.84 -15.40
N ALA A 225 15.68 13.97 -16.10
CA ALA A 225 15.14 12.72 -16.59
C ALA A 225 14.80 11.79 -15.41
N ALA A 226 13.86 10.86 -15.63
CA ALA A 226 13.61 9.79 -14.68
C ALA A 226 14.83 8.86 -14.60
N ASP A 227 15.08 8.30 -13.43
CA ASP A 227 16.16 7.33 -13.25
C ASP A 227 15.78 5.92 -13.70
N ILE A 228 14.49 5.66 -13.84
CA ILE A 228 13.94 4.43 -14.40
C ILE A 228 13.10 4.74 -15.63
N SER A 229 12.96 3.75 -16.50
CA SER A 229 12.13 3.82 -17.70
C SER A 229 11.04 2.74 -17.73
N ASN A 230 10.83 2.00 -16.63
CA ASN A 230 9.74 1.02 -16.49
C ASN A 230 8.39 1.61 -16.96
N ASP A 231 7.54 0.77 -17.53
CA ASP A 231 6.27 1.19 -18.11
C ASP A 231 5.34 1.77 -17.03
N PRO A 232 4.80 3.00 -17.22
CA PRO A 232 3.90 3.60 -16.27
C PRO A 232 2.51 2.96 -16.30
N VAL A 233 2.04 2.50 -15.15
CA VAL A 233 0.72 1.88 -14.98
C VAL A 233 -0.21 2.82 -14.22
N GLU A 234 -1.45 2.97 -14.69
CA GLU A 234 -2.51 3.63 -13.93
C GLU A 234 -2.84 2.76 -12.72
N VAL A 235 -2.51 3.18 -11.49
CA VAL A 235 -2.70 2.39 -10.25
C VAL A 235 -4.10 2.60 -9.67
N ILE A 236 -4.53 3.86 -9.60
CA ILE A 236 -5.88 4.25 -9.19
C ILE A 236 -6.62 4.74 -10.43
N THR A 237 -7.84 4.26 -10.64
CA THR A 237 -8.67 4.66 -11.79
C THR A 237 -8.85 6.18 -11.82
N GLY A 238 -8.49 6.82 -12.95
CA GLY A 238 -8.61 8.25 -13.16
C GLY A 238 -7.44 9.09 -12.63
N GLU A 239 -6.44 8.49 -11.98
CA GLU A 239 -5.20 9.15 -11.56
C GLU A 239 -4.08 9.02 -12.61
N ALA A 240 -2.98 9.74 -12.40
CA ALA A 240 -1.81 9.66 -13.28
C ALA A 240 -1.09 8.31 -13.12
N SER A 241 -0.63 7.74 -14.23
CA SER A 241 0.16 6.52 -14.22
C SER A 241 1.53 6.70 -13.57
N LEU A 242 2.01 5.65 -12.91
CA LEU A 242 3.30 5.60 -12.22
C LEU A 242 4.14 4.42 -12.75
N PRO A 243 5.43 4.63 -13.09
CA PRO A 243 6.36 3.53 -13.36
C PRO A 243 6.44 2.58 -12.18
N LEU A 244 6.15 1.30 -12.40
CA LEU A 244 6.24 0.28 -11.34
C LEU A 244 7.69 -0.18 -11.22
N ALA A 245 8.29 0.11 -10.07
CA ALA A 245 9.62 -0.39 -9.69
C ALA A 245 9.72 -0.26 -8.18
N TYR A 246 10.25 -1.27 -7.51
CA TYR A 246 10.50 -1.18 -6.08
C TYR A 246 11.44 0.00 -5.79
N GLY A 247 10.96 0.96 -5.01
CA GLY A 247 11.61 2.24 -4.77
C GLY A 247 12.19 2.34 -3.38
N LEU A 248 13.23 3.17 -3.23
CA LEU A 248 13.74 3.60 -1.94
C LEU A 248 12.66 4.41 -1.20
N PRO A 249 12.14 3.94 -0.05
CA PRO A 249 11.11 4.67 0.69
C PRO A 249 11.55 6.11 1.00
N ARG A 250 12.85 6.33 1.22
CA ARG A 250 13.42 7.64 1.58
C ARG A 250 13.23 8.74 0.52
N ASP A 251 13.44 8.42 -0.77
CA ASP A 251 13.44 9.42 -1.86
C ASP A 251 12.01 9.66 -2.37
N GLU A 252 11.10 8.78 -1.94
CA GLU A 252 9.65 8.85 -2.18
C GLU A 252 8.89 9.46 -0.99
N GLY A 253 9.61 9.85 0.07
CA GLY A 253 9.09 10.62 1.20
C GLY A 253 8.45 9.79 2.31
N LEU A 254 8.56 8.47 2.24
CA LEU A 254 8.07 7.53 3.25
C LEU A 254 9.09 7.41 4.40
N VAL A 255 8.57 7.21 5.62
CA VAL A 255 9.36 6.99 6.84
C VAL A 255 9.38 5.51 7.19
N LEU A 256 10.52 5.07 7.77
CA LEU A 256 10.81 3.69 8.14
C LEU A 256 11.29 3.61 9.61
N PRO A 257 10.51 3.02 10.52
CA PRO A 257 11.00 2.66 11.85
C PRO A 257 11.75 1.33 11.81
N TYR A 258 12.95 1.30 12.37
CA TYR A 258 13.85 0.14 12.37
C TYR A 258 13.72 -0.68 13.65
N ALA A 259 13.37 -1.96 13.56
CA ALA A 259 13.40 -2.84 14.73
C ALA A 259 14.85 -3.16 15.10
N VAL A 260 15.12 -3.28 16.40
CA VAL A 260 16.42 -3.76 16.89
C VAL A 260 16.41 -5.30 16.92
N PRO A 261 17.31 -5.96 16.17
CA PRO A 261 17.37 -7.42 16.13
C PRO A 261 17.89 -7.99 17.46
N GLU A 262 17.33 -9.15 17.85
CA GLU A 262 17.81 -9.95 18.97
C GLU A 262 18.08 -11.40 18.55
N TYR A 263 18.85 -12.10 19.39
CA TYR A 263 19.05 -13.53 19.27
C TYR A 263 19.08 -14.15 20.68
N ASP A 264 18.38 -15.27 20.87
CA ASP A 264 18.22 -15.96 22.16
C ASP A 264 17.74 -15.05 23.32
N GLY A 265 16.97 -14.00 22.99
CA GLY A 265 16.40 -13.04 23.94
C GLY A 265 17.35 -11.92 24.39
N ASP A 266 18.53 -11.82 23.79
CA ASP A 266 19.48 -10.72 23.99
C ASP A 266 19.61 -9.90 22.68
N PRO A 267 19.49 -8.55 22.73
CA PRO A 267 19.82 -7.69 21.59
C PRO A 267 21.23 -7.99 21.06
N LEU A 268 21.44 -7.90 19.74
CA LEU A 268 22.74 -8.30 19.15
C LEU A 268 23.98 -7.68 19.82
N PRO A 269 24.02 -6.39 20.21
CA PRO A 269 25.19 -5.80 20.86
C PRO A 269 25.47 -6.33 22.28
N ASP A 270 24.48 -6.96 22.91
CA ASP A 270 24.60 -7.53 24.25
C ASP A 270 24.91 -9.04 24.22
N HIS A 271 24.82 -9.67 23.04
CA HIS A 271 24.98 -11.11 22.88
C HIS A 271 26.46 -11.57 22.99
N GLU A 272 26.73 -12.64 23.74
CA GLU A 272 28.11 -13.06 24.09
C GLU A 272 29.00 -13.47 22.91
N ARG A 273 28.39 -13.86 21.78
CA ARG A 273 29.09 -14.21 20.54
C ARG A 273 29.50 -13.00 19.69
N LEU A 274 29.05 -11.79 20.05
CA LEU A 274 29.31 -10.54 19.32
C LEU A 274 30.10 -9.53 20.19
N PRO A 275 31.27 -9.89 20.75
CA PRO A 275 31.99 -9.05 21.71
C PRO A 275 32.50 -7.69 21.16
N ASN A 276 32.59 -7.54 19.84
CA ASN A 276 33.05 -6.30 19.19
C ASN A 276 31.91 -5.40 18.73
N VAL A 277 30.70 -5.94 18.59
CA VAL A 277 29.49 -5.21 18.21
C VAL A 277 29.05 -4.31 19.37
N ARG A 278 28.80 -3.04 19.06
CA ARG A 278 28.28 -2.04 20.00
C ARG A 278 26.95 -1.51 19.49
N PRO A 279 26.13 -0.89 20.36
CA PRO A 279 24.88 -0.26 19.92
C PRO A 279 25.04 0.77 18.79
N ALA A 280 26.22 1.39 18.68
CA ALA A 280 26.53 2.36 17.63
C ALA A 280 26.94 1.73 16.28
N ASP A 281 27.04 0.40 16.20
CA ASP A 281 27.32 -0.34 14.95
C ASP A 281 26.04 -0.88 14.31
N LEU A 282 24.89 -0.67 14.97
CA LEU A 282 23.57 -0.90 14.41
C LEU A 282 22.98 0.44 13.93
N ILE A 283 21.81 0.38 13.30
CA ILE A 283 21.07 1.59 12.91
C ILE A 283 20.87 2.51 14.13
N PRO A 284 21.11 3.84 14.00
CA PRO A 284 21.03 4.78 15.13
C PRO A 284 19.68 4.78 15.84
N ALA A 285 19.70 4.97 17.16
CA ALA A 285 18.50 4.94 18.02
C ALA A 285 17.40 5.96 17.67
N GLU A 286 17.73 7.02 16.93
CA GLU A 286 16.77 7.99 16.40
C GLU A 286 15.93 7.48 15.21
N LEU A 287 16.32 6.33 14.64
CA LEU A 287 15.60 5.63 13.57
C LEU A 287 14.99 4.31 14.06
N THR A 288 15.35 3.81 15.25
CA THR A 288 14.91 2.50 15.73
C THR A 288 13.72 2.58 16.68
N VAL A 289 12.97 1.48 16.75
CA VAL A 289 11.91 1.23 17.73
C VAL A 289 12.24 -0.01 18.55
N ASP A 290 12.02 0.07 19.86
CA ASP A 290 12.39 -1.00 20.81
C ASP A 290 11.15 -1.71 21.38
N THR A 291 9.95 -1.21 21.07
CA THR A 291 8.69 -1.77 21.56
C THR A 291 7.65 -1.89 20.46
N PHE A 292 6.73 -2.84 20.61
CA PHE A 292 5.57 -2.96 19.73
C PHE A 292 4.68 -1.70 19.80
N ASP A 293 4.59 -1.03 20.95
CA ASP A 293 3.80 0.20 21.10
C ASP A 293 4.39 1.35 20.26
N GLU A 294 5.72 1.50 20.23
CA GLU A 294 6.40 2.46 19.35
C GLU A 294 6.26 2.07 17.86
N LEU A 295 6.24 0.78 17.52
CA LEU A 295 5.95 0.38 16.14
C LEU A 295 4.48 0.67 15.77
N ALA A 296 3.55 0.51 16.71
CA ALA A 296 2.13 0.78 16.55
C ALA A 296 1.80 2.29 16.53
N SER A 297 2.72 3.13 17.00
CA SER A 297 2.65 4.59 16.98
C SER A 297 4.07 5.17 16.87
N PRO A 298 4.66 5.16 15.66
CA PRO A 298 6.04 5.56 15.45
C PRO A 298 6.26 7.03 15.75
N PRO A 299 7.44 7.43 16.24
CA PRO A 299 7.74 8.84 16.50
C PRO A 299 7.62 9.71 15.23
N ASP A 300 6.93 10.85 15.34
CA ASP A 300 6.74 11.79 14.22
C ASP A 300 8.04 12.47 13.76
N ASP A 301 9.10 12.41 14.58
CA ASP A 301 10.36 13.10 14.37
C ASP A 301 11.49 12.18 13.88
N ILE A 302 11.17 10.95 13.44
CA ILE A 302 12.13 10.07 12.77
C ILE A 302 12.79 10.85 11.62
N PRO A 303 14.11 11.09 11.68
CA PRO A 303 14.77 11.94 10.71
C PRO A 303 14.66 11.38 9.29
N LYS A 304 14.36 12.26 8.33
CA LYS A 304 14.67 11.97 6.92
C LYS A 304 16.19 11.79 6.77
N ARG A 305 16.59 11.02 5.75
CA ARG A 305 18.01 10.81 5.46
C ARG A 305 18.72 12.14 5.16
N GLU A 306 19.97 12.24 5.61
CA GLU A 306 20.91 13.32 5.31
C GLU A 306 22.23 12.72 4.80
N GLY A 307 22.87 13.37 3.81
CA GLY A 307 24.23 13.05 3.35
C GLY A 307 24.37 11.76 2.51
N ASP A 308 25.30 11.81 1.55
CA ASP A 308 25.64 10.68 0.68
C ASP A 308 27.12 10.33 0.82
N VAL A 309 27.40 9.05 1.09
CA VAL A 309 28.74 8.47 1.15
C VAL A 309 29.02 7.77 -0.17
N ALA A 310 30.01 8.26 -0.92
CA ALA A 310 30.31 7.80 -2.27
C ALA A 310 31.47 6.79 -2.31
N PHE A 311 31.18 5.61 -2.89
CA PHE A 311 32.13 4.53 -3.13
C PHE A 311 32.40 4.40 -4.64
N VAL A 312 33.66 4.59 -5.03
CA VAL A 312 34.08 4.61 -6.45
C VAL A 312 35.09 3.49 -6.73
N PRO A 313 35.02 2.80 -7.89
CA PRO A 313 35.96 1.73 -8.21
C PRO A 313 37.39 2.23 -8.33
N ASP A 314 38.35 1.45 -7.84
CA ASP A 314 39.78 1.82 -7.80
C ASP A 314 40.38 2.16 -9.17
N VAL A 315 39.86 1.53 -10.23
CA VAL A 315 40.26 1.80 -11.62
C VAL A 315 39.96 3.23 -12.07
N ARG A 316 39.24 4.03 -11.27
CA ARG A 316 38.93 5.45 -11.50
C ARG A 316 39.69 6.41 -10.59
N ALA A 317 40.84 5.99 -10.06
CA ALA A 317 41.67 6.73 -9.11
C ALA A 317 41.98 8.22 -9.47
N GLU A 318 41.84 8.64 -10.73
CA GLU A 318 42.10 10.01 -11.22
C GLU A 318 40.84 10.90 -11.38
N ALA A 319 39.63 10.40 -11.07
CA ALA A 319 38.39 11.18 -11.20
C ALA A 319 38.24 12.22 -10.07
N ASN A 320 37.97 13.48 -10.42
CA ASN A 320 37.84 14.64 -9.49
C ASN A 320 36.52 14.66 -8.68
N ALA A 321 35.99 13.51 -8.27
CA ALA A 321 34.79 13.47 -7.42
C ALA A 321 35.15 13.69 -5.94
N GLU A 322 34.21 14.22 -5.15
CA GLU A 322 34.22 14.03 -3.70
C GLU A 322 33.99 12.53 -3.46
N ILE A 323 35.02 11.83 -2.98
CA ILE A 323 35.05 10.37 -2.82
C ILE A 323 35.30 10.10 -1.34
N ASP A 324 34.42 9.33 -0.72
CA ASP A 324 34.55 8.92 0.67
C ASP A 324 35.35 7.61 0.77
N ALA A 325 35.06 6.65 -0.11
CA ALA A 325 35.75 5.37 -0.16
C ALA A 325 36.03 4.89 -1.58
N ARG A 326 36.97 3.96 -1.70
CA ARG A 326 37.26 3.23 -2.93
C ARG A 326 37.02 1.76 -2.71
N TYR A 327 36.56 1.09 -3.75
CA TYR A 327 36.38 -0.35 -3.72
C TYR A 327 37.24 -1.08 -4.76
N GLU A 328 37.67 -2.27 -4.37
CA GLU A 328 38.32 -3.25 -5.25
C GLU A 328 37.27 -3.89 -6.17
N LEU A 329 37.61 -4.05 -7.44
CA LEU A 329 36.80 -4.77 -8.40
C LEU A 329 37.40 -6.17 -8.62
N ALA A 330 36.77 -7.18 -8.03
CA ALA A 330 37.26 -8.57 -8.03
C ALA A 330 36.39 -9.48 -8.89
N ASP A 331 36.96 -10.56 -9.42
CA ASP A 331 36.17 -11.56 -10.14
C ASP A 331 35.37 -12.40 -9.12
N VAL A 332 34.09 -12.68 -9.41
CA VAL A 332 33.27 -13.51 -8.52
C VAL A 332 33.83 -14.93 -8.36
N GLU A 333 34.62 -15.43 -9.33
CA GLU A 333 35.31 -16.72 -9.20
C GLU A 333 36.22 -16.79 -7.96
N GLU A 334 36.72 -15.65 -7.47
CA GLU A 334 37.57 -15.58 -6.27
C GLU A 334 36.83 -15.90 -4.97
N ILE A 335 35.49 -15.97 -4.99
CA ILE A 335 34.65 -16.29 -3.83
C ILE A 335 33.75 -17.50 -4.03
N GLN A 336 33.77 -18.13 -5.22
CA GLN A 336 32.95 -19.33 -5.50
C GLN A 336 33.39 -20.57 -4.71
N HIS A 337 34.52 -20.52 -4.00
CA HIS A 337 34.92 -21.58 -3.06
C HIS A 337 34.13 -21.55 -1.75
N ILE A 338 33.41 -20.47 -1.45
CA ILE A 338 32.54 -20.39 -0.29
C ILE A 338 31.33 -21.31 -0.55
N ASP A 339 31.09 -22.27 0.33
CA ASP A 339 30.00 -23.23 0.17
C ASP A 339 28.65 -22.64 0.62
N ALA A 340 28.65 -21.80 1.67
CA ALA A 340 27.44 -21.20 2.22
C ALA A 340 27.68 -19.89 3.02
N PHE A 341 26.65 -19.04 3.03
CA PHE A 341 26.46 -17.97 4.00
C PHE A 341 25.46 -18.47 5.04
N THR A 342 25.84 -18.48 6.31
CA THR A 342 25.09 -19.16 7.37
C THR A 342 24.82 -18.25 8.55
N GLY A 343 23.69 -18.41 9.21
CA GLY A 343 23.42 -17.75 10.48
C GLY A 343 22.08 -18.24 11.04
N PRO A 344 21.89 -18.22 12.36
CA PRO A 344 20.61 -18.63 12.93
C PRO A 344 19.53 -17.60 12.64
N GLN A 345 18.28 -18.02 12.74
CA GLN A 345 17.15 -17.08 12.68
C GLN A 345 17.25 -16.07 13.85
N LEU A 346 17.19 -14.78 13.52
CA LEU A 346 17.06 -13.66 14.44
C LEU A 346 15.60 -13.49 14.88
N SER A 347 15.38 -12.65 15.88
CA SER A 347 14.06 -12.36 16.44
C SER A 347 13.89 -10.87 16.70
N PHE A 348 12.64 -10.44 16.91
CA PHE A 348 12.30 -9.08 17.32
C PHE A 348 12.55 -8.88 18.82
N SER A 349 13.04 -7.71 19.23
CA SER A 349 13.21 -7.31 20.65
C SER A 349 11.90 -7.26 21.45
N PHE A 350 10.76 -7.37 20.78
CA PHE A 350 9.42 -7.40 21.37
C PHE A 350 8.65 -8.66 20.95
N THR A 351 7.70 -9.08 21.79
CA THR A 351 6.95 -10.31 21.57
C THR A 351 6.04 -10.21 20.34
N VAL A 352 6.36 -10.98 19.31
CA VAL A 352 5.48 -11.25 18.16
C VAL A 352 4.95 -12.69 18.27
N PRO A 353 3.72 -13.01 17.84
CA PRO A 353 3.27 -14.39 17.83
C PRO A 353 4.15 -15.29 16.95
N GLU A 354 4.58 -16.44 17.47
CA GLU A 354 5.48 -17.40 16.79
C GLU A 354 5.06 -17.73 15.34
N PHE A 355 3.76 -17.90 15.08
CA PHE A 355 3.29 -18.20 13.72
C PHE A 355 3.49 -17.04 12.72
N VAL A 356 3.55 -15.79 13.20
CA VAL A 356 3.84 -14.61 12.38
C VAL A 356 5.34 -14.57 12.09
N GLU A 357 6.15 -14.85 13.11
CA GLU A 357 7.61 -14.93 13.00
C GLU A 357 8.05 -16.06 12.05
N ASP A 358 7.42 -17.24 12.16
CA ASP A 358 7.60 -18.37 11.23
C ASP A 358 7.26 -17.98 9.78
N ALA A 359 6.22 -17.15 9.58
CA ALA A 359 5.79 -16.72 8.25
C ALA A 359 6.78 -15.76 7.59
N VAL A 360 7.62 -15.08 8.38
CA VAL A 360 8.66 -14.15 7.89
C VAL A 360 10.08 -14.68 8.13
N SER A 361 10.24 -15.93 8.55
CA SER A 361 11.54 -16.50 8.94
C SER A 361 12.62 -16.37 7.86
N GLY A 362 12.22 -16.43 6.58
CA GLY A 362 13.10 -16.23 5.44
C GLY A 362 13.75 -14.84 5.38
N HIS A 363 13.09 -13.84 5.95
CA HIS A 363 13.55 -12.44 6.05
C HIS A 363 14.36 -12.15 7.32
N ILE A 364 14.49 -13.13 8.22
CA ILE A 364 15.23 -12.94 9.48
C ILE A 364 16.30 -14.00 9.73
N THR A 365 16.72 -14.71 8.68
CA THR A 365 17.76 -15.75 8.78
C THR A 365 19.02 -15.33 8.04
N THR A 366 19.24 -15.83 6.82
CA THR A 366 20.47 -15.63 6.04
C THR A 366 20.13 -15.72 4.56
N VAL A 367 20.99 -15.16 3.73
CA VAL A 367 20.90 -15.26 2.27
C VAL A 367 21.61 -16.51 1.73
N GLY A 368 21.28 -16.90 0.49
CA GLY A 368 21.98 -17.96 -0.23
C GLY A 368 23.14 -17.41 -1.09
N VAL A 369 23.98 -18.31 -1.63
CA VAL A 369 25.09 -17.93 -2.51
C VAL A 369 24.61 -17.37 -3.86
N PRO A 370 25.23 -16.31 -4.42
CA PRO A 370 24.89 -15.76 -5.74
C PRO A 370 24.90 -16.78 -6.88
N TRP A 371 25.97 -17.59 -6.98
CA TRP A 371 26.17 -18.57 -8.07
C TRP A 371 25.22 -19.78 -8.02
N GLY A 372 24.40 -19.91 -6.98
CA GLY A 372 23.32 -20.90 -6.92
C GLY A 372 22.03 -20.43 -7.58
N GLN A 373 21.93 -19.16 -7.96
CA GLN A 373 20.68 -18.53 -8.38
C GLN A 373 20.54 -18.54 -9.92
N PRO A 374 19.33 -18.76 -10.48
CA PRO A 374 19.12 -18.75 -11.93
C PRO A 374 19.59 -17.47 -12.62
N ARG A 375 19.42 -16.30 -11.98
CA ARG A 375 19.84 -14.99 -12.47
C ARG A 375 21.35 -14.83 -12.65
N PHE A 376 22.15 -15.62 -11.91
CA PHE A 376 23.60 -15.60 -12.05
C PHE A 376 24.03 -16.13 -13.42
N THR A 377 23.42 -17.22 -13.89
CA THR A 377 23.69 -17.76 -15.22
C THR A 377 22.88 -17.05 -16.30
N ASN A 378 21.62 -16.70 -16.02
CA ASN A 378 20.69 -16.14 -17.00
C ASN A 378 20.16 -14.77 -16.52
N PRO A 379 20.93 -13.69 -16.69
CA PRO A 379 20.56 -12.37 -16.15
C PRO A 379 19.29 -11.78 -16.79
N GLU A 380 18.89 -12.23 -17.99
CA GLU A 380 17.61 -11.84 -18.59
C GLU A 380 16.39 -12.23 -17.74
N THR A 381 16.54 -13.16 -16.80
CA THR A 381 15.47 -13.50 -15.86
C THR A 381 15.17 -12.34 -14.91
N ASP A 382 16.07 -11.37 -14.75
CA ASP A 382 15.81 -10.18 -13.93
C ASP A 382 15.22 -9.01 -14.75
N ILE A 383 14.96 -9.15 -16.06
CA ILE A 383 14.22 -8.14 -16.83
C ILE A 383 12.73 -8.30 -16.53
N SER A 384 12.27 -7.62 -15.49
CA SER A 384 10.91 -7.67 -14.95
C SER A 384 9.90 -6.85 -15.76
N ASP A 385 10.33 -5.74 -16.36
CA ASP A 385 9.45 -4.88 -17.13
C ASP A 385 9.10 -5.50 -18.51
N PRO A 386 7.82 -5.73 -18.82
CA PRO A 386 7.41 -6.37 -20.08
C PRO A 386 7.81 -5.56 -21.32
N GLN A 387 7.80 -4.23 -21.23
CA GLN A 387 8.15 -3.36 -22.34
C GLN A 387 9.64 -3.41 -22.61
N HIS A 388 10.47 -3.38 -21.57
CA HIS A 388 11.91 -3.55 -21.71
C HIS A 388 12.25 -4.94 -22.26
N ARG A 389 11.59 -5.99 -21.75
CA ARG A 389 11.79 -7.36 -22.23
C ARG A 389 11.45 -7.50 -23.71
N ALA A 390 10.32 -6.94 -24.14
CA ALA A 390 9.95 -6.89 -25.55
C ALA A 390 10.93 -6.09 -26.40
N ALA A 391 11.40 -4.93 -25.91
CA ALA A 391 12.37 -4.09 -26.61
C ALA A 391 13.73 -4.79 -26.78
N MET A 392 14.16 -5.57 -25.78
CA MET A 392 15.39 -6.38 -25.86
C MET A 392 15.23 -7.53 -26.86
N ALA A 393 14.09 -8.22 -26.84
CA ALA A 393 13.78 -9.30 -27.79
C ALA A 393 13.70 -8.83 -29.26
N ASP A 394 13.21 -7.61 -29.50
CA ASP A 394 13.19 -7.01 -30.84
C ASP A 394 14.60 -6.75 -31.40
N ARG A 395 15.59 -6.56 -30.52
CA ARG A 395 16.98 -6.23 -30.88
C ARG A 395 17.90 -7.43 -30.92
N TYR A 396 17.70 -8.38 -30.00
CA TYR A 396 18.61 -9.49 -29.77
C TYR A 396 17.85 -10.83 -29.82
N GLU A 397 18.09 -11.62 -30.86
CA GLU A 397 17.40 -12.90 -31.11
C GLU A 397 17.36 -13.84 -29.88
N PRO A 398 18.41 -13.97 -29.05
CA PRO A 398 18.35 -14.87 -27.90
C PRO A 398 17.33 -14.47 -26.83
N ILE A 399 17.00 -13.18 -26.71
CA ILE A 399 16.07 -12.70 -25.68
C ILE A 399 14.64 -12.98 -26.14
N GLU A 400 13.87 -13.69 -25.34
CA GLU A 400 12.44 -13.84 -25.57
C GLU A 400 11.65 -12.65 -25.02
N SER A 401 10.66 -12.17 -25.77
CA SER A 401 9.82 -11.02 -25.38
C SER A 401 9.01 -11.24 -24.10
N GLY A 402 8.88 -12.50 -23.66
CA GLY A 402 7.95 -12.89 -22.60
C GLY A 402 6.49 -12.71 -23.01
N GLY A 403 5.61 -12.83 -22.02
CA GLY A 403 4.18 -12.52 -22.12
C GLY A 403 3.79 -11.37 -21.18
N ASP A 404 2.51 -11.03 -21.18
CA ASP A 404 1.95 -10.05 -20.24
C ASP A 404 2.19 -10.51 -18.79
N VAL A 405 2.53 -9.56 -17.91
CA VAL A 405 2.73 -9.86 -16.48
C VAL A 405 1.39 -9.80 -15.77
N SER A 406 1.04 -10.88 -15.07
CA SER A 406 -0.11 -10.93 -14.19
C SER A 406 0.20 -10.16 -12.91
N ARG A 407 -0.71 -9.32 -12.41
CA ARG A 407 -0.47 -8.42 -11.29
C ARG A 407 -1.69 -8.22 -10.41
N ILE A 408 -1.49 -8.16 -9.10
CA ILE A 408 -2.42 -7.51 -8.17
C ILE A 408 -1.79 -6.16 -7.78
N LEU A 409 -2.54 -5.08 -7.96
CA LEU A 409 -2.04 -3.72 -7.85
C LEU A 409 -2.97 -2.86 -6.98
N GLY A 410 -2.42 -2.05 -6.09
CA GLY A 410 -3.16 -1.04 -5.36
C GLY A 410 -2.25 0.06 -4.84
N ALA A 411 -2.83 1.13 -4.34
CA ALA A 411 -2.13 2.26 -3.78
C ALA A 411 -2.72 2.60 -2.42
N VAL A 412 -1.91 2.45 -1.39
CA VAL A 412 -2.23 2.89 -0.05
C VAL A 412 -2.49 4.39 -0.04
N ARG A 413 -3.56 4.77 0.64
CA ARG A 413 -3.92 6.14 0.94
C ARG A 413 -4.18 6.24 2.43
N GLU A 414 -3.53 7.20 3.06
CA GLU A 414 -3.79 7.52 4.46
C GLU A 414 -5.13 8.24 4.53
N THR A 415 -6.03 7.74 5.36
CA THR A 415 -7.34 8.32 5.62
C THR A 415 -7.20 9.31 6.77
N THR A 416 -7.52 10.57 6.53
CA THR A 416 -7.52 11.65 7.54
C THR A 416 -8.88 12.33 7.59
N GLY A 417 -9.16 13.13 8.62
CA GLY A 417 -10.32 14.03 8.61
C GLY A 417 -10.31 14.98 7.39
N ALA A 418 -11.49 15.25 6.81
CA ALA A 418 -11.63 16.16 5.68
C ALA A 418 -11.73 17.63 6.13
N ASP A 419 -10.83 18.49 5.64
CA ASP A 419 -10.80 19.93 5.96
C ASP A 419 -12.09 20.71 5.61
N ASP A 420 -12.89 20.20 4.66
CA ASP A 420 -14.13 20.82 4.22
C ASP A 420 -15.40 20.17 4.79
N ALA A 421 -15.25 19.11 5.60
CA ALA A 421 -16.35 18.53 6.37
C ALA A 421 -16.63 19.37 7.65
N PRO A 422 -17.90 19.62 7.98
CA PRO A 422 -18.24 20.24 9.25
C PRO A 422 -18.10 19.23 10.40
N GLY A 423 -17.18 19.46 11.33
CA GLY A 423 -16.92 18.51 12.42
C GLY A 423 -16.45 17.15 11.90
N SER A 424 -16.81 16.09 12.61
CA SER A 424 -16.45 14.69 12.34
C SER A 424 -17.43 14.07 11.33
N ASN A 425 -17.53 14.67 10.13
CA ASN A 425 -18.52 14.28 9.11
C ASN A 425 -17.92 13.81 7.78
N GLY A 426 -16.64 13.49 7.72
CA GLY A 426 -16.03 13.07 6.47
C GLY A 426 -14.53 12.90 6.56
N VAL A 427 -14.02 12.10 5.63
CA VAL A 427 -12.59 11.84 5.50
C VAL A 427 -12.06 12.25 4.13
N ALA A 428 -10.74 12.39 4.06
CA ALA A 428 -9.98 12.57 2.84
C ALA A 428 -8.93 11.47 2.74
N LEU A 429 -8.56 11.14 1.50
CA LEU A 429 -7.51 10.17 1.18
C LEU A 429 -6.28 10.93 0.71
N VAL A 430 -5.15 10.76 1.40
CA VAL A 430 -3.89 11.43 1.10
C VAL A 430 -2.75 10.42 0.86
N THR A 431 -1.65 10.89 0.29
CA THR A 431 -0.44 10.05 0.12
C THR A 431 0.07 9.63 1.50
N PRO A 432 0.38 8.34 1.71
CA PRO A 432 0.84 7.85 3.00
C PRO A 432 2.21 8.44 3.36
N SER A 433 2.44 8.61 4.65
CA SER A 433 3.72 9.06 5.20
C SER A 433 4.66 7.91 5.59
N ILE A 434 4.16 6.67 5.63
CA ILE A 434 4.86 5.48 6.11
C ILE A 434 4.84 4.38 5.04
N GLU A 435 5.93 3.62 4.90
CA GLU A 435 5.96 2.44 4.04
C GLU A 435 5.07 1.33 4.60
N THR A 436 4.34 0.67 3.71
CA THR A 436 3.47 -0.46 4.06
C THR A 436 3.97 -1.74 3.41
N VAL A 437 3.52 -2.87 3.94
CA VAL A 437 3.80 -4.20 3.41
C VAL A 437 2.49 -4.88 3.12
N ALA A 438 2.42 -5.53 1.96
CA ALA A 438 1.28 -6.36 1.59
C ALA A 438 1.64 -7.84 1.61
N LEU A 439 0.69 -8.65 2.07
CA LEU A 439 0.79 -10.11 2.10
C LEU A 439 -0.39 -10.71 1.36
N LEU A 440 -0.11 -11.62 0.43
CA LEU A 440 -1.10 -12.44 -0.23
C LEU A 440 -1.14 -13.83 0.44
N GLU A 441 -2.16 -14.13 1.25
CA GLU A 441 -2.13 -15.33 2.12
C GLU A 441 -2.04 -16.67 1.35
N SER A 442 -2.51 -16.70 0.10
CA SER A 442 -2.44 -17.88 -0.77
C SER A 442 -1.05 -18.13 -1.36
N ASP A 443 -0.22 -17.10 -1.41
CA ASP A 443 1.14 -17.09 -1.94
C ASP A 443 1.98 -16.22 -0.98
N PRO A 444 2.29 -16.75 0.22
CA PRO A 444 2.67 -15.96 1.39
C PRO A 444 4.10 -15.43 1.27
N GLU A 445 4.29 -14.51 0.35
CA GLU A 445 5.48 -13.67 0.20
C GLU A 445 5.04 -12.24 0.47
N ALA A 446 5.71 -11.58 1.41
CA ALA A 446 5.45 -10.20 1.76
C ALA A 446 6.10 -9.29 0.70
N VAL A 447 5.34 -8.32 0.18
CA VAL A 447 5.86 -7.31 -0.77
C VAL A 447 5.81 -5.92 -0.14
N PRO A 448 6.92 -5.17 -0.14
CA PRO A 448 6.93 -3.79 0.32
C PRO A 448 6.22 -2.86 -0.68
N SER A 449 5.65 -1.77 -0.18
CA SER A 449 5.08 -0.71 -1.00
C SER A 449 6.16 0.28 -1.47
N PHE A 450 6.02 0.85 -2.64
CA PHE A 450 6.91 1.90 -3.16
C PHE A 450 6.07 3.11 -3.58
N SER A 451 6.37 4.30 -3.09
CA SER A 451 5.52 5.49 -3.24
C SER A 451 4.05 5.25 -2.83
N GLY A 452 3.83 4.38 -1.83
CA GLY A 452 2.52 3.90 -1.40
C GLY A 452 1.86 2.89 -2.34
N VAL A 453 2.49 2.50 -3.45
CA VAL A 453 1.99 1.49 -4.40
C VAL A 453 2.39 0.10 -3.93
N VAL A 454 1.42 -0.80 -3.86
CA VAL A 454 1.61 -2.23 -3.66
C VAL A 454 1.44 -2.92 -5.01
N ALA A 455 2.44 -3.69 -5.43
CA ALA A 455 2.37 -4.50 -6.64
C ALA A 455 2.86 -5.92 -6.34
N VAL A 456 2.00 -6.92 -6.55
CA VAL A 456 2.36 -8.34 -6.50
C VAL A 456 2.38 -8.87 -7.93
N GLU A 457 3.57 -9.24 -8.42
CA GLU A 457 3.76 -9.81 -9.75
C GLU A 457 3.59 -11.33 -9.76
N ASN A 458 2.99 -11.81 -10.86
CA ASN A 458 2.67 -13.19 -11.15
C ASN A 458 1.97 -13.94 -9.99
N PRO A 459 0.89 -13.38 -9.40
CA PRO A 459 0.07 -14.14 -8.47
C PRO A 459 -0.65 -15.26 -9.24
N GLY A 460 -0.85 -16.42 -8.60
CA GLY A 460 -1.64 -17.49 -9.19
C GLY A 460 -3.07 -17.04 -9.45
N GLU A 461 -3.77 -17.60 -10.44
CA GLU A 461 -5.21 -17.33 -10.64
C GLU A 461 -6.03 -17.95 -9.48
N GLY A 462 -7.10 -17.27 -9.07
CA GLY A 462 -8.04 -17.78 -8.07
C GLY A 462 -8.45 -16.75 -7.02
N ASP A 463 -9.00 -17.24 -5.90
CA ASP A 463 -9.38 -16.39 -4.77
C ASP A 463 -8.17 -16.17 -3.85
N HIS A 464 -7.96 -14.91 -3.49
CA HIS A 464 -6.89 -14.48 -2.62
C HIS A 464 -7.41 -13.67 -1.45
N ARG A 465 -6.60 -13.62 -0.40
CA ARG A 465 -6.76 -12.68 0.70
C ARG A 465 -5.53 -11.79 0.76
N LEU A 466 -5.74 -10.52 0.46
CA LEU A 466 -4.74 -9.46 0.58
C LEU A 466 -4.85 -8.84 1.96
N THR A 467 -3.71 -8.73 2.65
CA THR A 467 -3.60 -7.95 3.88
C THR A 467 -2.53 -6.89 3.67
N VAL A 468 -2.82 -5.63 3.96
CA VAL A 468 -1.83 -4.54 3.93
C VAL A 468 -1.67 -4.00 5.34
N ASN A 469 -0.43 -3.83 5.77
CA ASN A 469 -0.10 -3.37 7.11
C ASN A 469 1.06 -2.39 7.08
N GLY A 470 1.16 -1.52 8.07
CA GLY A 470 2.25 -0.55 8.19
C GLY A 470 2.43 -0.14 9.65
N ALA A 471 3.64 0.34 9.99
CA ALA A 471 3.87 0.93 11.30
C ALA A 471 2.91 2.11 11.51
N GLY A 472 2.36 2.25 12.71
CA GLY A 472 1.41 3.35 12.98
C GLY A 472 0.02 3.19 12.38
N MET A 473 -0.22 2.19 11.52
CA MET A 473 -1.45 2.09 10.72
C MET A 473 -2.30 0.89 11.11
N ALA A 474 -3.62 1.07 11.08
CA ALA A 474 -4.55 -0.03 11.23
C ALA A 474 -4.55 -0.90 9.95
N PRO A 475 -4.53 -2.24 10.08
CA PRO A 475 -4.34 -3.12 8.94
C PRO A 475 -5.58 -3.13 8.03
N TYR A 476 -5.34 -3.12 6.73
CA TYR A 476 -6.36 -3.33 5.70
C TYR A 476 -6.40 -4.81 5.30
N GLY A 477 -7.60 -5.34 5.03
CA GLY A 477 -7.76 -6.72 4.59
C GLY A 477 -8.95 -6.89 3.66
N GLU A 478 -8.73 -7.59 2.54
CA GLU A 478 -9.71 -7.76 1.48
C GLU A 478 -9.62 -9.17 0.87
N ARG A 479 -10.77 -9.72 0.45
CA ARG A 479 -10.81 -10.89 -0.45
C ARG A 479 -11.07 -10.43 -1.88
N LEU A 480 -10.20 -10.87 -2.79
CA LEU A 480 -10.29 -10.57 -4.22
C LEU A 480 -10.15 -11.85 -5.03
N THR A 481 -10.72 -11.85 -6.24
CA THR A 481 -10.52 -12.92 -7.23
C THR A 481 -9.60 -12.40 -8.32
N HIS A 482 -8.53 -13.13 -8.59
CA HIS A 482 -7.59 -12.85 -9.66
C HIS A 482 -7.84 -13.81 -10.84
N GLU A 483 -8.23 -13.27 -12.00
CA GLU A 483 -8.53 -14.05 -13.21
C GLU A 483 -7.36 -14.11 -14.20
N GLY A 484 -6.18 -13.64 -13.78
CA GLY A 484 -5.06 -13.36 -14.66
C GLY A 484 -5.08 -11.91 -15.20
N GLY A 485 -3.94 -11.42 -15.67
CA GLY A 485 -3.81 -10.01 -16.10
C GLY A 485 -3.69 -9.06 -14.90
N THR A 486 -4.35 -7.91 -14.91
CA THR A 486 -4.27 -6.95 -13.78
C THR A 486 -5.55 -6.94 -12.95
N THR A 487 -5.43 -7.19 -11.65
CA THR A 487 -6.50 -7.01 -10.65
C THR A 487 -6.17 -5.81 -9.77
N ARG A 488 -7.12 -4.88 -9.62
CA ARG A 488 -6.99 -3.75 -8.69
C ARG A 488 -7.47 -4.17 -7.30
N ALA A 489 -6.67 -3.88 -6.29
CA ALA A 489 -7.04 -4.02 -4.89
C ALA A 489 -7.59 -2.71 -4.33
N GLY A 490 -8.46 -2.80 -3.33
CA GLY A 490 -9.14 -1.65 -2.77
C GLY A 490 -10.19 -1.06 -3.71
N VAL A 491 -10.68 0.12 -3.36
CA VAL A 491 -11.70 0.83 -4.15
C VAL A 491 -11.03 1.48 -5.36
N GLU A 492 -11.27 0.93 -6.55
CA GLU A 492 -10.71 1.46 -7.80
C GLU A 492 -9.17 1.56 -7.79
N GLY A 493 -8.50 0.73 -6.99
CA GLY A 493 -7.05 0.77 -6.79
C GLY A 493 -6.60 1.55 -5.55
N ALA A 494 -7.48 2.30 -4.87
CA ALA A 494 -7.17 2.98 -3.62
C ALA A 494 -7.34 2.03 -2.43
N ILE A 495 -6.35 1.94 -1.55
CA ILE A 495 -6.38 1.14 -0.31
C ILE A 495 -6.37 2.11 0.88
N PRO A 496 -7.53 2.49 1.42
CA PRO A 496 -7.60 3.42 2.55
C PRO A 496 -7.14 2.75 3.84
N MET A 497 -6.23 3.41 4.56
CA MET A 497 -5.74 2.97 5.86
C MET A 497 -5.72 4.16 6.81
N SER A 498 -6.16 3.95 8.06
CA SER A 498 -6.16 4.98 9.09
C SER A 498 -5.01 4.76 10.06
N ALA A 499 -4.47 5.84 10.63
CA ALA A 499 -3.56 5.74 11.75
C ALA A 499 -4.22 4.96 12.91
N ASN A 500 -3.47 4.15 13.63
CA ASN A 500 -3.98 3.30 14.72
C ASN A 500 -4.70 4.13 15.78
N GLU A 501 -4.19 5.31 16.09
CA GLU A 501 -4.82 6.21 17.06
C GLU A 501 -6.17 6.73 16.58
N ASP A 502 -6.39 6.85 15.27
CA ASP A 502 -7.62 7.35 14.69
C ASP A 502 -8.55 6.25 14.15
N ALA A 503 -8.10 5.01 14.13
CA ALA A 503 -8.82 3.89 13.58
C ALA A 503 -9.90 3.35 14.54
N VAL A 504 -11.11 3.21 14.00
CA VAL A 504 -12.25 2.57 14.65
C VAL A 504 -12.59 1.31 13.88
N LYS A 505 -12.71 0.19 14.59
CA LYS A 505 -13.08 -1.08 13.97
C LYS A 505 -14.59 -1.16 13.77
N ILE A 506 -15.04 -1.17 12.52
CA ILE A 506 -16.45 -1.44 12.17
C ILE A 506 -16.60 -2.95 12.00
N ARG A 507 -17.36 -3.57 12.90
CA ARG A 507 -17.64 -5.00 12.88
C ARG A 507 -19.11 -5.23 12.56
N GLY A 508 -19.40 -6.10 11.62
CA GLY A 508 -20.78 -6.41 11.22
C GLY A 508 -21.05 -7.90 11.10
N GLU A 509 -22.24 -8.30 11.54
CA GLU A 509 -22.80 -9.65 11.38
C GLU A 509 -24.16 -9.55 10.69
N THR A 510 -24.40 -10.44 9.72
CA THR A 510 -25.70 -10.56 9.05
C THR A 510 -26.76 -11.18 9.95
N ALA A 511 -28.03 -11.00 9.60
CA ALA A 511 -29.11 -11.74 10.24
C ALA A 511 -28.91 -13.27 10.14
N GLU A 512 -29.41 -14.03 11.11
CA GLU A 512 -29.26 -15.49 11.16
C GLU A 512 -29.71 -16.15 9.85
N GLY A 513 -28.79 -16.88 9.20
CA GLY A 513 -29.06 -17.60 7.96
C GLY A 513 -28.75 -16.82 6.68
N THR A 514 -28.32 -15.56 6.78
CA THR A 514 -27.89 -14.74 5.65
C THR A 514 -26.36 -14.71 5.57
N THR A 515 -25.79 -14.89 4.38
CA THR A 515 -24.36 -14.77 4.11
C THR A 515 -24.09 -13.55 3.21
N LEU A 516 -22.93 -12.92 3.38
CA LEU A 516 -22.55 -11.70 2.66
C LEU A 516 -21.90 -12.03 1.31
N ALA A 517 -22.48 -11.52 0.23
CA ALA A 517 -21.86 -11.52 -1.09
C ALA A 517 -20.85 -10.37 -1.25
N SER A 518 -21.15 -9.19 -0.67
CA SER A 518 -20.24 -8.04 -0.66
C SER A 518 -20.56 -7.06 0.47
N VAL A 519 -19.56 -6.29 0.89
CA VAL A 519 -19.68 -5.18 1.84
C VAL A 519 -19.00 -3.97 1.23
N SER A 520 -19.65 -2.82 1.29
CA SER A 520 -19.04 -1.53 1.01
C SER A 520 -19.13 -0.61 2.23
N LEU A 521 -18.17 0.29 2.34
CA LEU A 521 -18.16 1.37 3.31
C LEU A 521 -17.95 2.68 2.56
N ASP A 522 -18.96 3.55 2.54
CA ASP A 522 -19.01 4.78 1.76
C ASP A 522 -19.07 5.99 2.69
N ASP A 523 -17.99 6.77 2.72
CA ASP A 523 -17.91 8.04 3.44
C ASP A 523 -18.62 9.15 2.67
N ASP A 524 -19.28 10.07 3.40
CA ASP A 524 -20.00 11.17 2.77
C ASP A 524 -19.07 12.05 1.89
N PHE A 525 -17.80 12.24 2.25
CA PHE A 525 -16.84 13.10 1.56
C PHE A 525 -15.90 12.35 0.63
N ALA A 526 -15.19 11.34 1.13
CA ALA A 526 -14.25 10.55 0.32
C ALA A 526 -14.96 9.63 -0.68
N GLY A 527 -16.20 9.25 -0.40
CA GLY A 527 -16.89 8.18 -1.12
C GLY A 527 -16.52 6.79 -0.63
N PRO A 528 -16.57 5.76 -1.50
CA PRO A 528 -16.28 4.40 -1.07
C PRO A 528 -14.82 4.32 -0.60
N VAL A 529 -14.65 3.91 0.65
CA VAL A 529 -13.36 3.66 1.30
C VAL A 529 -13.09 2.16 1.49
N TYR A 530 -14.10 1.34 1.25
CA TYR A 530 -13.99 -0.11 1.13
C TYR A 530 -15.09 -0.59 0.19
N ASP A 531 -14.77 -1.50 -0.72
CA ASP A 531 -15.74 -2.19 -1.58
C ASP A 531 -15.20 -3.55 -1.95
N GLY A 532 -15.78 -4.61 -1.39
CA GLY A 532 -15.31 -5.96 -1.72
C GLY A 532 -15.96 -7.07 -0.92
N ARG A 533 -15.43 -8.27 -1.09
CA ARG A 533 -15.83 -9.42 -0.26
C ARG A 533 -15.13 -9.31 1.10
N PRO A 534 -15.88 -9.28 2.21
CA PRO A 534 -15.26 -9.18 3.51
C PRO A 534 -14.41 -10.42 3.82
N PRO A 535 -13.39 -10.29 4.66
CA PRO A 535 -12.47 -11.39 4.97
C PRO A 535 -13.09 -12.55 5.76
N GLY A 536 -14.29 -12.40 6.33
CA GLY A 536 -15.01 -13.42 7.08
C GLY A 536 -16.25 -13.97 6.36
N GLU A 537 -16.62 -15.23 6.65
CA GLU A 537 -17.78 -15.91 6.02
C GLU A 537 -19.12 -15.54 6.70
N GLU A 538 -19.10 -15.23 8.00
CA GLU A 538 -20.29 -14.91 8.82
C GLU A 538 -20.32 -13.44 9.27
N GLY A 539 -19.37 -12.62 8.82
CA GLY A 539 -19.25 -11.22 9.21
C GLY A 539 -17.97 -10.55 8.74
N PHE A 540 -17.82 -9.27 9.07
CA PHE A 540 -16.69 -8.45 8.63
C PHE A 540 -16.13 -7.59 9.77
N GLY A 541 -14.87 -7.16 9.61
CA GLY A 541 -14.19 -6.23 10.49
C GLY A 541 -13.30 -5.33 9.64
N ILE A 542 -13.72 -4.09 9.44
CA ILE A 542 -13.05 -3.08 8.59
C ILE A 542 -12.64 -1.93 9.49
N TYR A 543 -11.41 -1.45 9.36
CA TYR A 543 -10.99 -0.24 10.07
C TYR A 543 -11.36 0.99 9.24
N ALA A 544 -11.88 2.00 9.92
CA ALA A 544 -12.24 3.29 9.34
C ALA A 544 -11.75 4.40 10.26
N HIS A 545 -11.61 5.62 9.74
CA HIS A 545 -11.15 6.75 10.53
C HIS A 545 -12.30 7.32 11.37
N ARG A 546 -12.01 7.72 12.61
CA ARG A 546 -13.01 8.23 13.57
C ARG A 546 -13.83 9.43 13.06
N ASP A 547 -13.21 10.32 12.30
CA ASP A 547 -13.87 11.54 11.77
C ASP A 547 -14.82 11.28 10.59
N GLY A 548 -14.89 10.04 10.11
CA GLY A 548 -15.71 9.72 8.95
C GLY A 548 -17.19 9.53 9.28
N ALA A 549 -17.99 9.70 8.24
CA ALA A 549 -19.43 9.58 8.32
C ALA A 549 -19.88 8.59 7.26
N TYR A 550 -19.94 7.33 7.66
CA TYR A 550 -19.99 6.21 6.74
C TYR A 550 -21.39 5.66 6.57
N THR A 551 -21.66 5.10 5.40
CA THR A 551 -22.75 4.16 5.19
C THR A 551 -22.13 2.81 4.89
N ALA A 552 -22.41 1.82 5.73
CA ALA A 552 -22.08 0.44 5.43
C ALA A 552 -23.23 -0.16 4.60
N GLU A 553 -22.93 -0.61 3.40
CA GLU A 553 -23.88 -1.34 2.57
C GLU A 553 -23.49 -2.80 2.49
N ILE A 554 -24.51 -3.64 2.50
CA ILE A 554 -24.33 -5.07 2.34
C ILE A 554 -25.17 -5.56 1.18
N ARG A 555 -24.63 -6.55 0.48
CA ARG A 555 -25.41 -7.38 -0.43
C ARG A 555 -25.30 -8.82 0.04
N ASP A 556 -26.44 -9.48 0.18
CA ASP A 556 -26.46 -10.91 0.49
C ASP A 556 -26.34 -11.77 -0.79
N GLU A 557 -26.25 -13.08 -0.61
CA GLU A 557 -26.19 -14.05 -1.73
C GLU A 557 -27.50 -14.13 -2.56
N SER A 558 -28.63 -13.59 -2.07
CA SER A 558 -29.86 -13.50 -2.88
C SER A 558 -29.80 -12.30 -3.85
N GLY A 559 -28.89 -11.36 -3.59
CA GLY A 559 -28.70 -10.12 -4.33
C GLY A 559 -29.44 -8.94 -3.70
N GLU A 560 -30.12 -9.13 -2.57
CA GLU A 560 -30.82 -8.07 -1.86
C GLU A 560 -29.82 -7.16 -1.14
N GLN A 561 -30.14 -5.87 -1.10
CA GLN A 561 -29.28 -4.83 -0.55
C GLN A 561 -29.84 -4.31 0.77
N GLY A 562 -28.94 -4.04 1.71
CA GLY A 562 -29.21 -3.36 2.97
C GLY A 562 -28.21 -2.23 3.18
N ALA A 563 -28.58 -1.23 3.98
CA ALA A 563 -27.71 -0.11 4.33
C ALA A 563 -27.88 0.27 5.79
N ILE A 564 -26.78 0.62 6.45
CA ILE A 564 -26.77 1.12 7.83
C ILE A 564 -25.82 2.29 7.95
N ARG A 565 -26.24 3.31 8.71
CA ARG A 565 -25.42 4.48 8.99
C ARG A 565 -24.41 4.18 10.09
N VAL A 566 -23.15 4.52 9.86
CA VAL A 566 -22.01 4.21 10.72
C VAL A 566 -21.17 5.46 10.91
N ASN A 567 -21.38 6.17 12.02
CA ASN A 567 -20.59 7.33 12.39
C ASN A 567 -19.92 7.02 13.74
N PRO A 568 -18.59 6.82 13.76
CA PRO A 568 -17.86 6.63 15.00
C PRO A 568 -17.99 7.84 15.93
N ASN A 569 -18.04 7.60 17.24
CA ASN A 569 -17.85 8.65 18.23
C ASN A 569 -16.35 8.79 18.55
N ALA A 570 -15.94 9.93 19.09
CA ALA A 570 -14.52 10.20 19.39
C ALA A 570 -13.85 9.16 20.32
N ASP A 571 -14.64 8.50 21.19
CA ASP A 571 -14.15 7.48 22.13
C ASP A 571 -14.42 6.03 21.66
N ASP A 572 -14.99 5.83 20.46
CA ASP A 572 -15.28 4.49 19.94
C ASP A 572 -13.98 3.80 19.47
N GLU A 573 -13.63 2.67 20.08
CA GLU A 573 -12.60 1.75 19.54
C GLU A 573 -13.21 0.76 18.53
N THR A 574 -14.51 0.46 18.67
CA THR A 574 -15.23 -0.50 17.83
C THR A 574 -16.70 -0.11 17.71
N VAL A 575 -17.25 -0.22 16.50
CA VAL A 575 -18.67 -0.07 16.21
C VAL A 575 -19.22 -1.42 15.75
N GLU A 576 -20.09 -2.02 16.57
CA GLU A 576 -20.77 -3.29 16.27
C GLU A 576 -22.08 -3.04 15.51
N LEU A 577 -22.24 -3.71 14.38
CA LEU A 577 -23.42 -3.69 13.51
C LEU A 577 -24.09 -5.07 13.59
N SER A 578 -25.17 -5.16 14.35
CA SER A 578 -25.94 -6.40 14.51
C SER A 578 -27.25 -6.35 13.74
N GLY A 579 -27.57 -7.42 13.02
CA GLY A 579 -28.90 -7.61 12.42
C GLY A 579 -29.15 -6.66 11.25
N ILE A 580 -28.18 -6.55 10.33
CA ILE A 580 -28.35 -5.74 9.13
C ILE A 580 -29.40 -6.43 8.24
N GLU A 581 -30.55 -5.79 8.09
CA GLU A 581 -31.66 -6.23 7.24
C GLU A 581 -31.45 -5.76 5.80
N THR A 582 -31.86 -6.58 4.83
CA THR A 582 -31.86 -6.27 3.41
C THR A 582 -33.30 -6.04 2.92
N GLY A 583 -33.47 -5.49 1.72
CA GLY A 583 -34.78 -5.29 1.08
C GLY A 583 -35.36 -3.88 1.20
N LYS A 584 -36.51 -3.64 0.54
CA LYS A 584 -37.07 -2.29 0.36
C LYS A 584 -37.36 -1.57 1.69
N LEU A 585 -37.99 -2.23 2.65
CA LEU A 585 -38.34 -1.60 3.93
C LEU A 585 -37.09 -1.21 4.73
N ALA A 586 -36.06 -2.07 4.76
CA ALA A 586 -34.79 -1.77 5.43
C ALA A 586 -34.10 -0.55 4.82
N LEU A 587 -34.08 -0.45 3.48
CA LEU A 587 -33.55 0.72 2.77
C LEU A 587 -34.36 1.99 3.07
N ILE A 588 -35.69 1.91 3.12
CA ILE A 588 -36.54 3.08 3.48
C ILE A 588 -36.29 3.53 4.92
N GLU A 589 -36.13 2.60 5.88
CA GLU A 589 -35.76 2.92 7.27
C GLU A 589 -34.38 3.59 7.35
N PHE A 590 -33.41 3.12 6.56
CA PHE A 590 -32.12 3.77 6.42
C PHE A 590 -32.26 5.21 5.88
N LEU A 591 -33.00 5.41 4.79
CA LEU A 591 -33.21 6.72 4.17
C LEU A 591 -33.84 7.71 5.17
N LEU A 592 -34.83 7.25 5.94
CA LEU A 592 -35.44 8.05 6.99
C LEU A 592 -34.41 8.49 8.04
N ARG A 593 -33.64 7.55 8.60
CA ARG A 593 -32.61 7.87 9.60
C ARG A 593 -31.53 8.80 9.05
N TYR A 594 -31.10 8.58 7.81
CA TYR A 594 -30.13 9.44 7.13
C TYR A 594 -30.63 10.88 7.01
N LEU A 595 -31.92 11.07 6.72
CA LEU A 595 -32.54 12.39 6.62
C LEU A 595 -32.79 13.03 7.99
N VAL A 596 -33.10 12.25 9.03
CA VAL A 596 -33.15 12.74 10.42
C VAL A 596 -31.79 13.24 10.87
N GLU A 597 -30.72 12.47 10.63
CA GLU A 597 -29.34 12.89 10.90
C GLU A 597 -29.03 14.22 10.17
N THR A 598 -29.31 14.26 8.87
CA THR A 598 -29.08 15.46 8.05
C THR A 598 -29.88 16.66 8.59
N HIS A 599 -31.13 16.46 9.02
CA HIS A 599 -31.98 17.49 9.61
C HIS A 599 -31.35 18.08 10.87
N LEU A 600 -30.93 17.23 11.81
CA LEU A 600 -30.32 17.65 13.07
C LEU A 600 -29.02 18.42 12.83
N GLN A 601 -28.16 17.87 11.98
CA GLN A 601 -26.83 18.44 11.68
C GLN A 601 -26.93 19.80 10.96
N VAL A 602 -27.82 19.95 9.97
CA VAL A 602 -28.02 21.24 9.29
C VAL A 602 -28.57 22.30 10.25
N ARG A 603 -29.42 21.92 11.22
CA ARG A 603 -29.96 22.85 12.21
C ARG A 603 -28.93 23.25 13.26
N ALA A 604 -28.15 22.30 13.77
CA ALA A 604 -27.01 22.58 14.65
C ALA A 604 -26.02 23.52 13.96
N PHE A 605 -25.69 23.24 12.70
CA PHE A 605 -24.86 24.14 11.88
C PHE A 605 -25.44 25.55 11.79
N ARG A 606 -26.75 25.67 11.55
CA ARG A 606 -27.44 26.97 11.43
C ARG A 606 -27.38 27.76 12.73
N ASP A 607 -27.59 27.08 13.85
CA ASP A 607 -27.84 27.71 15.14
C ASP A 607 -26.52 28.03 15.86
N ASP A 608 -25.53 27.12 15.79
CA ASP A 608 -24.30 27.19 16.57
C ASP A 608 -22.99 27.02 15.75
N GLY A 609 -23.08 26.73 14.44
CA GLY A 609 -21.92 26.66 13.53
C GLY A 609 -21.40 25.23 13.30
N ALA A 610 -20.30 25.11 12.55
CA ALA A 610 -19.77 23.83 12.08
C ALA A 610 -19.41 22.85 13.21
N ASP A 611 -18.84 23.35 14.30
CA ASP A 611 -18.40 22.53 15.43
C ASP A 611 -19.57 21.90 16.20
N ALA A 612 -20.76 22.51 16.16
CA ALA A 612 -21.95 22.02 16.85
C ALA A 612 -22.58 20.80 16.16
N VAL A 613 -22.12 20.45 14.95
CA VAL A 613 -22.62 19.29 14.21
C VAL A 613 -22.26 17.97 14.90
N ASP A 614 -21.19 17.94 15.70
CA ASP A 614 -20.77 16.76 16.45
C ASP A 614 -21.57 16.58 17.77
N ASP A 615 -22.33 17.61 18.18
CA ASP A 615 -23.13 17.59 19.41
C ASP A 615 -24.52 16.95 19.24
N VAL A 616 -24.91 16.58 18.01
CA VAL A 616 -26.22 15.96 17.73
C VAL A 616 -26.13 14.44 17.57
N PRO A 617 -27.19 13.69 17.90
CA PRO A 617 -27.21 12.25 17.66
C PRO A 617 -27.06 11.90 16.18
N THR A 618 -26.22 10.90 15.88
CA THR A 618 -25.96 10.39 14.53
C THR A 618 -26.06 8.88 14.46
N GLY A 619 -26.29 8.34 13.25
CA GLY A 619 -26.34 6.91 12.99
C GLY A 619 -27.15 6.11 14.01
N ARG A 620 -26.48 5.19 14.71
CA ARG A 620 -27.10 4.31 15.73
C ARG A 620 -27.59 5.03 16.99
N ASN A 621 -27.15 6.26 17.23
CA ASN A 621 -27.55 7.06 18.39
C ASN A 621 -28.89 7.78 18.17
N ILE A 622 -29.49 7.67 16.98
CA ILE A 622 -30.83 8.18 16.67
C ILE A 622 -31.87 7.14 17.11
N ASP A 623 -32.52 7.39 18.23
CA ASP A 623 -33.63 6.58 18.75
C ASP A 623 -34.99 7.03 18.18
N ALA A 624 -36.06 6.30 18.55
CA ALA A 624 -37.41 6.59 18.05
C ALA A 624 -37.90 7.98 18.47
N ASP A 625 -37.65 8.37 19.73
CA ASP A 625 -38.03 9.68 20.25
C ASP A 625 -37.36 10.82 19.46
N THR A 626 -36.07 10.64 19.10
CA THR A 626 -35.33 11.58 18.25
C THR A 626 -35.92 11.68 16.85
N VAL A 627 -36.38 10.56 16.27
CA VAL A 627 -37.06 10.57 14.97
C VAL A 627 -38.38 11.33 15.07
N ASP A 628 -39.19 11.08 16.10
CA ASP A 628 -40.50 11.71 16.29
C ASP A 628 -40.35 13.23 16.48
N ASP A 629 -39.38 13.67 17.30
CA ASP A 629 -39.06 15.09 17.51
C ASP A 629 -38.61 15.78 16.21
N ALA A 630 -37.75 15.12 15.43
CA ALA A 630 -37.30 15.63 14.13
C ALA A 630 -38.44 15.74 13.13
N VAL A 631 -39.34 14.74 13.08
CA VAL A 631 -40.52 14.72 12.20
C VAL A 631 -41.52 15.81 12.59
N ALA A 632 -41.83 15.97 13.89
CA ALA A 632 -42.70 17.03 14.38
C ALA A 632 -42.13 18.41 14.04
N THR A 633 -40.84 18.61 14.27
CA THR A 633 -40.13 19.84 13.93
C THR A 633 -40.14 20.11 12.41
N ALA A 634 -39.92 19.08 11.59
CA ALA A 634 -39.96 19.21 10.14
C ALA A 634 -41.37 19.55 9.64
N HIS A 635 -42.42 18.95 10.22
CA HIS A 635 -43.80 19.25 9.88
C HIS A 635 -44.17 20.71 10.15
N GLU A 636 -43.77 21.25 11.31
CA GLU A 636 -43.98 22.67 11.65
C GLU A 636 -43.25 23.63 10.69
N ASN A 637 -42.05 23.25 10.22
CA ASN A 637 -41.20 24.12 9.40
C ASN A 637 -41.46 24.02 7.89
N ALA A 638 -41.86 22.85 7.40
CA ALA A 638 -42.13 22.62 5.98
C ALA A 638 -43.46 23.25 5.54
N GLY A 639 -44.47 23.33 6.42
CA GLY A 639 -45.82 23.79 6.06
C GLY A 639 -46.41 22.97 4.90
N ASP A 640 -47.12 23.62 3.98
CA ASP A 640 -47.76 22.98 2.81
C ASP A 640 -46.78 22.60 1.67
N LEU A 641 -45.48 22.44 1.93
CA LEU A 641 -44.48 22.08 0.90
C LEU A 641 -44.56 20.62 0.44
N VAL A 642 -45.32 19.79 1.17
CA VAL A 642 -45.50 18.38 0.89
C VAL A 642 -46.99 18.05 1.04
N ASP A 643 -47.63 17.70 -0.07
CA ASP A 643 -49.03 17.28 -0.11
C ASP A 643 -49.16 15.81 0.35
N ASP A 644 -50.27 15.48 0.99
CA ASP A 644 -50.67 14.10 1.34
C ASP A 644 -49.71 13.32 2.27
N VAL A 645 -49.01 14.02 3.18
CA VAL A 645 -48.19 13.41 4.26
C VAL A 645 -48.85 13.44 5.64
N GLY A 646 -49.90 14.24 5.82
CA GLY A 646 -50.53 14.47 7.14
C GLY A 646 -51.02 13.19 7.82
N ASP A 647 -51.60 12.26 7.06
CA ASP A 647 -52.06 10.97 7.61
C ASP A 647 -50.89 10.08 8.08
N ALA A 648 -49.75 10.13 7.38
CA ALA A 648 -48.56 9.37 7.75
C ALA A 648 -47.86 9.95 9.00
N VAL A 649 -47.80 11.27 9.10
CA VAL A 649 -47.25 11.98 10.27
C VAL A 649 -48.15 11.82 11.49
N GLY A 650 -49.47 11.98 11.32
CA GLY A 650 -50.44 11.80 12.40
C GLY A 650 -50.46 10.38 12.97
N GLY A 651 -50.19 9.37 12.15
CA GLY A 651 -50.03 7.98 12.60
C GLY A 651 -48.72 7.67 13.33
N LEU A 652 -47.71 8.54 13.24
CA LEU A 652 -46.46 8.44 14.00
C LEU A 652 -46.55 9.14 15.36
N LEU A 653 -47.25 10.27 15.46
CA LEU A 653 -47.25 11.15 16.63
C LEU A 653 -48.37 10.86 17.67
N ASP A 654 -48.92 9.64 17.72
CA ASP A 654 -49.97 9.15 18.65
C ASP A 654 -50.62 10.20 19.59
N ASP A 655 -51.77 10.76 19.21
CA ASP A 655 -52.76 11.53 19.99
C ASP A 655 -52.27 12.22 21.30
N GLU A 656 -51.52 13.33 21.20
CA GLU A 656 -51.72 14.45 22.13
C GLU A 656 -52.45 15.57 21.38
N GLU A 657 -53.68 15.88 21.83
CA GLU A 657 -54.58 16.90 21.28
C GLU A 657 -53.82 18.19 20.91
N SER A 658 -53.50 18.36 19.62
CA SER A 658 -53.20 19.67 19.06
C SER A 658 -54.52 20.43 18.95
N ASP A 659 -54.74 21.35 19.89
CA ASP A 659 -55.85 22.31 19.87
C ASP A 659 -55.85 23.03 18.51
N ASP A 660 -56.91 22.81 17.72
CA ASP A 660 -57.17 23.43 16.41
C ASP A 660 -57.25 24.96 16.58
N GLY A 661 -56.09 25.60 16.55
CA GLY A 661 -55.95 27.04 16.38
C GLY A 661 -55.98 27.37 14.90
N ASP A 662 -57.17 27.65 14.37
CA ASP A 662 -57.36 28.28 13.06
C ASP A 662 -56.48 29.55 12.96
N ASP A 663 -55.31 29.47 12.30
CA ASP A 663 -54.58 30.64 11.83
C ASP A 663 -54.50 30.62 10.30
N GLU A 664 -55.45 31.35 9.69
CA GLU A 664 -55.42 31.71 8.27
C GLU A 664 -54.24 32.68 8.01
N GLY A 665 -53.03 32.11 7.96
CA GLY A 665 -51.80 32.79 7.60
C GLY A 665 -51.32 32.38 6.21
N GLY A 666 -52.03 32.78 5.16
CA GLY A 666 -51.62 32.60 3.76
C GLY A 666 -50.28 33.30 3.45
N GLY A 667 -49.18 32.64 3.80
CA GLY A 667 -47.82 33.05 3.49
C GLY A 667 -47.34 32.35 2.23
N ASN A 668 -47.50 33.00 1.09
CA ASN A 668 -46.85 32.62 -0.16
C ASN A 668 -45.32 32.72 0.00
N GLY A 669 -44.72 31.69 0.60
CA GLY A 669 -43.35 31.65 1.05
C GLY A 669 -42.40 31.39 -0.11
N ASN A 670 -41.80 32.44 -0.64
CA ASN A 670 -40.63 32.34 -1.49
C ASN A 670 -39.63 31.34 -0.87
N PRO A 671 -39.12 30.32 -1.62
CA PRO A 671 -38.11 29.41 -1.09
C PRO A 671 -36.96 30.28 -0.57
N GLY A 672 -36.70 30.19 0.73
CA GLY A 672 -35.69 31.04 1.38
C GLY A 672 -34.34 30.86 0.70
N ARG A 673 -33.57 31.93 0.60
CA ARG A 673 -32.16 31.85 0.19
C ARG A 673 -31.29 31.60 1.43
N GLY A 674 -30.18 30.89 1.26
CA GLY A 674 -29.23 30.59 2.35
C GLY A 674 -29.68 29.43 3.25
N VAL A 675 -29.11 29.34 4.46
CA VAL A 675 -29.23 28.17 5.36
C VAL A 675 -30.69 27.81 5.70
N ALA A 676 -31.59 28.79 5.86
CA ALA A 676 -33.01 28.53 6.13
C ALA A 676 -33.78 27.94 4.93
N GLY A 677 -33.25 28.06 3.72
CA GLY A 677 -33.77 27.36 2.54
C GLY A 677 -33.35 25.89 2.54
N VAL A 678 -32.11 25.62 2.95
CA VAL A 678 -31.56 24.27 3.10
C VAL A 678 -32.34 23.48 4.15
N VAL A 679 -32.53 24.05 5.36
CA VAL A 679 -33.32 23.41 6.43
C VAL A 679 -34.71 22.99 5.91
N ARG A 680 -35.43 23.89 5.23
CA ARG A 680 -36.76 23.57 4.69
C ARG A 680 -36.75 22.51 3.59
N ALA A 681 -35.69 22.43 2.80
CA ALA A 681 -35.55 21.40 1.78
C ALA A 681 -35.34 20.02 2.42
N VAL A 682 -34.48 19.95 3.44
CA VAL A 682 -34.24 18.73 4.23
C VAL A 682 -35.49 18.31 4.99
N ASP A 683 -36.21 19.25 5.62
CA ASP A 683 -37.48 19.00 6.32
C ASP A 683 -38.52 18.38 5.37
N ALA A 684 -38.66 18.92 4.16
CA ALA A 684 -39.57 18.38 3.16
C ALA A 684 -39.16 16.96 2.69
N ALA A 685 -37.87 16.72 2.47
CA ALA A 685 -37.36 15.39 2.11
C ALA A 685 -37.62 14.35 3.21
N LEU A 686 -37.40 14.73 4.48
CA LEU A 686 -37.68 13.90 5.65
C LEU A 686 -39.16 13.47 5.69
N LEU A 687 -40.10 14.40 5.48
CA LEU A 687 -41.53 14.09 5.47
C LEU A 687 -41.93 13.15 4.33
N VAL A 688 -41.31 13.27 3.14
CA VAL A 688 -41.54 12.35 2.03
C VAL A 688 -41.04 10.93 2.38
N ALA A 689 -39.88 10.80 3.01
CA ALA A 689 -39.37 9.50 3.47
C ALA A 689 -40.28 8.85 4.53
N VAL A 690 -40.88 9.65 5.41
CA VAL A 690 -41.92 9.19 6.36
C VAL A 690 -43.13 8.60 5.63
N ALA A 691 -43.63 9.27 4.58
CA ALA A 691 -44.73 8.73 3.78
C ALA A 691 -44.37 7.45 3.03
N ALA A 692 -43.14 7.37 2.48
CA ALA A 692 -42.64 6.16 1.82
C ALA A 692 -42.63 4.97 2.80
N ARG A 693 -42.13 5.20 4.03
CA ARG A 693 -42.11 4.20 5.10
C ARG A 693 -43.51 3.72 5.48
N ALA A 694 -44.45 4.64 5.65
CA ALA A 694 -45.84 4.30 5.98
C ALA A 694 -46.47 3.45 4.86
N ALA A 695 -46.27 3.83 3.59
CA ALA A 695 -46.76 3.07 2.45
C ALA A 695 -46.17 1.66 2.38
N ALA A 696 -44.86 1.52 2.58
CA ALA A 696 -44.19 0.22 2.61
C ALA A 696 -44.73 -0.69 3.72
N ARG A 697 -44.91 -0.17 4.94
CA ARG A 697 -45.46 -0.92 6.08
C ARG A 697 -46.91 -1.35 5.89
N ASP A 698 -47.70 -0.57 5.14
CA ASP A 698 -49.07 -0.90 4.77
C ASP A 698 -49.15 -1.90 3.59
N GLY A 699 -48.02 -2.33 3.03
CA GLY A 699 -47.95 -3.18 1.83
C GLY A 699 -48.38 -2.47 0.54
N ARG A 700 -48.30 -1.13 0.50
CA ARG A 700 -48.64 -0.29 -0.66
C ARG A 700 -47.39 0.04 -1.48
N GLU A 701 -46.87 -0.97 -2.18
CA GLU A 701 -45.62 -0.89 -2.94
C GLU A 701 -45.57 0.27 -3.95
N GLU A 702 -46.58 0.37 -4.82
CA GLU A 702 -46.66 1.42 -5.85
C GLU A 702 -46.66 2.83 -5.23
N ASP A 703 -47.28 2.99 -4.05
CA ASP A 703 -47.29 4.27 -3.34
C ASP A 703 -45.92 4.57 -2.72
N ALA A 704 -45.23 3.54 -2.18
CA ALA A 704 -43.88 3.70 -1.64
C ALA A 704 -42.89 4.13 -2.73
N ASP A 705 -42.95 3.49 -3.90
CA ASP A 705 -42.11 3.82 -5.05
C ASP A 705 -42.37 5.24 -5.55
N SER A 706 -43.64 5.64 -5.68
CA SER A 706 -43.98 7.00 -6.09
C SER A 706 -43.44 8.06 -5.12
N ARG A 707 -43.37 7.76 -3.81
CA ARG A 707 -42.77 8.67 -2.81
C ARG A 707 -41.25 8.69 -2.89
N LEU A 708 -40.61 7.56 -3.16
CA LEU A 708 -39.16 7.50 -3.39
C LEU A 708 -38.75 8.26 -4.66
N GLU A 709 -39.52 8.17 -5.75
CA GLU A 709 -39.31 8.97 -6.96
C GLU A 709 -39.47 10.49 -6.70
N ASP A 710 -40.43 10.89 -5.86
CA ASP A 710 -40.57 12.29 -5.43
C ASP A 710 -39.37 12.74 -4.58
N LEU A 711 -38.90 11.87 -3.67
CA LEU A 711 -37.71 12.13 -2.87
C LEU A 711 -36.47 12.35 -3.73
N ASP A 712 -36.21 11.45 -4.69
CA ASP A 712 -35.09 11.56 -5.63
C ASP A 712 -35.17 12.87 -6.43
N SER A 713 -36.32 13.16 -7.02
CA SER A 713 -36.55 14.38 -7.80
C SER A 713 -36.29 15.66 -6.99
N ARG A 714 -36.67 15.67 -5.71
CA ARG A 714 -36.46 16.80 -4.80
C ARG A 714 -35.00 17.00 -4.45
N LEU A 715 -34.29 15.91 -4.15
CA LEU A 715 -32.86 15.96 -3.81
C LEU A 715 -32.00 16.33 -5.02
N ALA A 716 -32.32 15.79 -6.20
CA ALA A 716 -31.69 16.20 -7.46
C ALA A 716 -31.91 17.70 -7.74
N ALA A 717 -33.16 18.19 -7.63
CA ALA A 717 -33.45 19.61 -7.82
C ALA A 717 -32.78 20.52 -6.77
N PHE A 718 -32.52 19.99 -5.57
CA PHE A 718 -31.76 20.68 -4.53
C PHE A 718 -30.26 20.75 -4.88
N ALA A 719 -29.67 19.64 -5.33
CA ALA A 719 -28.27 19.57 -5.76
C ALA A 719 -27.98 20.42 -7.01
N GLU A 720 -28.91 20.46 -7.98
CA GLU A 720 -28.76 21.22 -9.25
C GLU A 720 -29.01 22.72 -9.12
N ARG A 721 -29.54 23.20 -7.99
CA ARG A 721 -29.90 24.61 -7.83
C ARG A 721 -28.61 25.45 -7.88
N ASP A 722 -28.53 26.34 -8.89
CA ASP A 722 -27.47 27.36 -9.13
C ASP A 722 -27.22 28.36 -7.96
N GLY A 723 -27.65 28.05 -6.73
CA GLY A 723 -27.97 28.99 -5.66
C GLY A 723 -27.61 28.54 -4.25
N ASN A 724 -26.53 27.79 -4.07
CA ASN A 724 -25.77 27.83 -2.82
C ASN A 724 -24.95 29.14 -2.68
N GLU A 725 -25.25 30.17 -3.48
CA GLU A 725 -24.77 31.54 -3.29
C GLU A 725 -25.09 32.03 -1.87
N GLY A 726 -24.04 32.21 -1.07
CA GLY A 726 -24.16 32.72 0.31
C GLY A 726 -24.26 31.65 1.40
N LEU A 727 -24.17 30.36 1.07
CA LEU A 727 -23.91 29.33 2.07
C LEU A 727 -22.43 29.34 2.49
N PRO A 728 -22.14 29.07 3.77
CA PRO A 728 -20.79 28.66 4.19
C PRO A 728 -20.29 27.48 3.36
N ARG A 729 -18.99 27.43 3.11
CA ARG A 729 -18.37 26.46 2.19
C ARG A 729 -18.59 25.03 2.68
N GLU A 730 -18.43 24.82 3.97
CA GLU A 730 -18.53 23.54 4.67
C GLU A 730 -19.96 23.01 4.60
N LEU A 731 -20.96 23.84 4.94
CA LEU A 731 -22.38 23.47 4.81
C LEU A 731 -22.77 23.13 3.38
N ARG A 732 -22.27 23.91 2.41
CA ARG A 732 -22.52 23.64 1.00
C ARG A 732 -21.94 22.29 0.58
N ALA A 733 -20.68 22.01 0.93
CA ALA A 733 -20.03 20.74 0.64
C ALA A 733 -20.82 19.59 1.27
N PHE A 734 -21.12 19.69 2.56
CA PHE A 734 -21.90 18.72 3.33
C PHE A 734 -23.23 18.36 2.66
N VAL A 735 -24.10 19.33 2.37
CA VAL A 735 -25.44 19.02 1.82
C VAL A 735 -25.41 18.55 0.37
N THR A 736 -24.44 19.02 -0.44
CA THR A 736 -24.26 18.53 -1.81
C THR A 736 -23.78 17.09 -1.80
N ARG A 737 -22.74 16.78 -1.01
CA ARG A 737 -22.19 15.43 -0.87
C ARG A 737 -23.24 14.44 -0.38
N ARG A 738 -23.99 14.77 0.67
CA ARG A 738 -25.04 13.90 1.21
C ARG A 738 -26.18 13.64 0.20
N ALA A 739 -26.54 14.64 -0.60
CA ALA A 739 -27.52 14.46 -1.67
C ALA A 739 -27.00 13.54 -2.79
N GLU A 740 -25.73 13.65 -3.17
CA GLU A 740 -25.09 12.74 -4.13
C GLU A 740 -25.02 11.30 -3.60
N ARG A 741 -24.70 11.13 -2.30
CA ARG A 741 -24.52 9.82 -1.67
C ARG A 741 -25.84 9.10 -1.42
N ILE A 742 -26.92 9.81 -1.10
CA ILE A 742 -28.20 9.15 -0.83
C ILE A 742 -28.91 8.66 -2.10
N GLN A 743 -28.62 9.26 -3.27
CA GLN A 743 -29.33 8.98 -4.52
C GLN A 743 -29.25 7.50 -4.98
N PRO A 744 -28.07 6.84 -5.05
CA PRO A 744 -27.99 5.42 -5.40
C PRO A 744 -28.80 4.50 -4.47
N ARG A 745 -29.03 4.93 -3.22
CA ARG A 745 -29.76 4.17 -2.20
C ARG A 745 -31.27 4.33 -2.34
N ILE A 746 -31.73 5.49 -2.84
CA ILE A 746 -33.12 5.68 -3.26
C ILE A 746 -33.42 4.79 -4.47
N ASP A 747 -32.52 4.76 -5.46
CA ASP A 747 -32.63 3.88 -6.62
C ASP A 747 -32.68 2.40 -6.21
N ALA A 748 -31.82 1.99 -5.28
CA ALA A 748 -31.83 0.64 -4.72
C ALA A 748 -33.16 0.31 -4.01
N ALA A 749 -33.72 1.25 -3.26
CA ALA A 749 -35.01 1.07 -2.58
C ALA A 749 -36.17 0.95 -3.59
N ILE A 750 -36.17 1.74 -4.67
CA ILE A 750 -37.17 1.63 -5.75
C ILE A 750 -37.05 0.27 -6.44
N ALA A 751 -35.83 -0.20 -6.70
CA ALA A 751 -35.59 -1.46 -7.41
C ALA A 751 -35.89 -2.72 -6.58
N ALA A 752 -35.79 -2.65 -5.25
CA ALA A 752 -36.09 -3.78 -4.37
C ALA A 752 -37.60 -4.12 -4.39
N GLU A 753 -37.95 -5.37 -4.11
CA GLU A 753 -39.37 -5.78 -3.95
C GLU A 753 -39.79 -5.65 -2.46
N LEU A 754 -41.09 -5.43 -2.19
CA LEU A 754 -41.61 -5.59 -0.83
C LEU A 754 -41.81 -7.08 -0.51
N ASP A 755 -41.15 -7.54 0.56
CA ASP A 755 -41.42 -8.87 1.12
C ASP A 755 -42.88 -8.98 1.59
N GLY A 756 -43.56 -10.02 1.10
CA GLY A 756 -45.01 -10.24 1.27
C GLY A 756 -45.46 -11.00 2.52
#